data_AF-A0A836THM5-F1
#
_entry.id   AF-A0A836THM5-F1
#
_cell.length_a   1.000
_cell.length_b   1.000
_cell.length_c   1.000
_cell.angle_alpha   90.00
_cell.angle_beta   90.00
_cell.angle_gamma   90.00
#
_symmetry.space_group_name_H-M   'P 1'
#
loop_
_entity.id
_entity.type
_entity.pdbx_description
1 polymer ?
#
loop_
_entity_poly.entity_id
_entity_poly.type
_entity_poly.pdbx_seq_one_letter_code
_entity_poly.pdbx_strand_id
1 'polypeptide(L)'
;MISGQKTVPARNLFLITLLALITVTWALPDFWKQRPSDSQELAQTQAIPSKNEKKHTGSRPEYRIKDLSLILEFPAYTQLKRETVFPSDGSIKALPGTEVKIKGQINQPIDGVELVVNNRDYFIMELRDSKNLQGSLILREKGHYQFKIKQHDGQQILLEKKYPIELEQDKSPQVILFPANPKPVYYETDNVYMFYEAHDDFGLRQIDLIAQINETTLKKSIKRFKQSVKDSTGNFTWSLSLENLQPGDEIQYFLEIKDNDNVTGPNSGQSEIYRFTVFDSRKERENLVRLQEELSEKMIALLANGLVEGDVLKTTITDAMYGKKLLASHADALIDIIGLAQRIKEHAKDFDYFPRPYLTLLNSIITGLTTIREEQIDAINKMQRTILKPTPVSFGMDSVEILNEKMVTNLEQSVLYLIKITNRQKMDQVMDLENQLSKLTEALQEEFENIRNKKSPLTPNKLRAQLDKIQQTLQKMMDKLSQQNQTMPDEFLNSKATKSLNLEEALASLEKIKDLASQGKMDEALAELKKVAEDLRMLANQLDQAKSSMDSLVDNQIMEQINESVMQLEILERKQKAVLQETSEINQKLRANQARQFDSLIKSFFDELKKDVQAIQDILKEDSSYLDEHRTMIKTRELMQEEAKIRQKIKSLNQKTIDSSLNEDLADNFKTLNDTRRQLSKTISEIDNLRTRGIQEFKENLPQIKKKYETLKELTELNDLNEFNVLFKNTYPEIFRWQGNMRASRNQDIGDRLNQDLREIARLNAEISKKLGSMKRSIEKNSQALLTDKEKTKLSQLAKREKEMSQQAKEMRDLFNKMNQENPLLPPSLSQNMGNAERNLKNAQNRLKARQVQRGI
;
A
#
# COMPACT_ATOMS: atom_id res chain seq x y z
N MET A 1 -33.58 -32.56 13.64
CA MET A 1 -33.23 -34.00 13.71
C MET A 1 -31.93 -34.16 14.50
N ILE A 2 -31.56 -35.38 14.88
CA ILE A 2 -30.48 -35.67 15.84
C ILE A 2 -29.24 -36.24 15.13
N SER A 3 -28.08 -36.01 15.76
CA SER A 3 -26.75 -36.60 15.51
C SER A 3 -25.85 -35.87 14.49
N GLY A 4 -24.58 -35.56 14.80
CA GLY A 4 -23.89 -35.75 16.08
C GLY A 4 -22.54 -35.05 16.22
N GLN A 5 -22.42 -34.23 17.27
CA GLN A 5 -21.30 -34.05 18.22
C GLN A 5 -19.83 -33.98 17.70
N LYS A 6 -19.07 -32.88 17.91
CA LYS A 6 -18.51 -32.27 19.16
C LYS A 6 -17.21 -32.97 19.67
N THR A 7 -16.22 -32.34 20.34
CA THR A 7 -15.80 -30.93 20.57
C THR A 7 -14.39 -30.82 21.21
N VAL A 8 -13.47 -30.08 20.58
CA VAL A 8 -12.53 -29.08 21.16
C VAL A 8 -11.59 -29.53 22.38
N PRO A 9 -11.00 -28.71 23.31
CA PRO A 9 -9.55 -28.80 23.58
C PRO A 9 -9.03 -28.85 25.06
N ALA A 10 -7.72 -29.08 25.23
CA ALA A 10 -6.81 -28.60 26.32
C ALA A 10 -5.34 -28.87 25.88
N ARG A 11 -4.25 -28.16 26.21
CA ARG A 11 -3.87 -27.16 27.25
C ARG A 11 -3.44 -27.71 28.63
N ASN A 12 -2.15 -28.04 28.76
CA ASN A 12 -1.29 -28.01 29.96
C ASN A 12 0.15 -27.71 29.44
N LEU A 13 1.05 -26.88 30.01
CA LEU A 13 1.23 -26.25 31.34
C LEU A 13 1.96 -27.16 32.36
N PHE A 14 3.29 -27.02 32.45
CA PHE A 14 4.06 -26.87 33.71
C PHE A 14 5.54 -26.45 33.46
N LEU A 15 6.18 -25.79 34.43
CA LEU A 15 7.63 -25.55 34.47
C LEU A 15 8.34 -26.63 35.31
N ILE A 16 9.65 -26.82 35.10
CA ILE A 16 10.62 -27.26 36.12
C ILE A 16 12.05 -26.83 35.67
N THR A 17 13.03 -26.86 36.57
CA THR A 17 14.19 -25.95 36.57
C THR A 17 15.58 -26.61 36.59
N LEU A 18 16.56 -25.83 36.12
CA LEU A 18 17.99 -25.81 36.54
C LEU A 18 19.00 -26.78 35.87
N LEU A 19 20.28 -26.40 35.97
CA LEU A 19 21.45 -26.89 35.25
C LEU A 19 21.98 -28.26 35.72
N ALA A 20 22.67 -28.96 34.82
CA ALA A 20 23.90 -29.72 35.11
C ALA A 20 24.79 -29.79 33.84
N LEU A 21 26.06 -30.24 33.99
CA LEU A 21 27.11 -30.15 32.97
C LEU A 21 27.49 -31.51 32.31
N ILE A 22 27.97 -31.42 31.06
CA ILE A 22 29.07 -32.22 30.44
C ILE A 22 28.82 -33.69 29.97
N THR A 23 28.81 -33.83 28.63
CA THR A 23 29.33 -34.92 27.74
C THR A 23 28.83 -36.38 27.82
N VAL A 24 28.79 -37.06 26.66
CA VAL A 24 29.71 -38.18 26.27
C VAL A 24 29.30 -38.86 24.93
N THR A 25 30.08 -38.63 23.85
CA THR A 25 30.32 -39.55 22.68
C THR A 25 29.12 -40.01 21.81
N TRP A 26 29.23 -40.70 20.65
CA TRP A 26 30.33 -41.04 19.71
C TRP A 26 29.71 -41.37 18.32
N ALA A 27 30.53 -41.36 17.24
CA ALA A 27 30.64 -42.43 16.20
C ALA A 27 31.05 -41.91 14.80
N LEU A 28 32.19 -42.40 14.29
CA LEU A 28 32.32 -43.21 13.05
C LEU A 28 33.80 -43.67 12.90
N PRO A 29 34.11 -44.85 12.31
CA PRO A 29 35.40 -45.52 12.55
C PRO A 29 36.35 -45.68 11.32
N ASP A 30 37.65 -45.57 11.63
CA ASP A 30 38.82 -46.41 11.25
C ASP A 30 39.21 -46.83 9.81
N PHE A 31 40.54 -47.08 9.74
CA PHE A 31 41.33 -47.84 8.75
C PHE A 31 41.78 -47.10 7.47
N TRP A 32 43.03 -47.18 6.98
CA TRP A 32 44.27 -47.93 7.37
C TRP A 32 45.48 -47.16 6.75
N LYS A 33 46.78 -47.29 7.07
CA LYS A 33 47.65 -47.99 8.07
C LYS A 33 49.04 -47.28 7.95
N GLN A 34 49.79 -46.92 8.99
CA GLN A 34 50.64 -47.75 9.87
C GLN A 34 50.94 -47.04 11.22
N ARG A 35 51.35 -47.82 12.24
CA ARG A 35 51.59 -47.38 13.64
C ARG A 35 52.99 -47.82 14.15
N PRO A 36 53.47 -47.21 15.26
CA PRO A 36 54.66 -47.64 15.99
C PRO A 36 54.37 -48.74 17.03
N SER A 37 55.39 -49.09 17.82
CA SER A 37 55.30 -49.64 19.19
C SER A 37 56.52 -49.10 19.97
N ASP A 38 56.46 -48.44 21.12
CA ASP A 38 55.72 -48.64 22.39
C ASP A 38 56.34 -49.66 23.37
N SER A 39 56.46 -49.21 24.62
CA SER A 39 56.53 -49.92 25.92
C SER A 39 57.58 -51.02 26.19
N GLN A 40 58.31 -50.84 27.32
CA GLN A 40 58.30 -51.66 28.56
C GLN A 40 57.73 -53.11 28.48
N GLU A 41 58.23 -54.12 29.22
CA GLU A 41 58.85 -54.10 30.56
C GLU A 41 59.64 -55.40 30.94
N LEU A 42 60.41 -55.34 32.05
CA LEU A 42 60.78 -56.42 33.03
C LEU A 42 61.47 -57.78 32.67
N ALA A 43 62.58 -58.01 33.41
CA ALA A 43 62.93 -59.22 34.21
C ALA A 43 63.68 -60.48 33.66
N GLN A 44 64.88 -60.71 34.23
CA GLN A 44 65.56 -62.00 34.60
C GLN A 44 65.97 -62.97 33.44
N THR A 45 67.03 -63.81 33.52
CA THR A 45 67.86 -64.33 34.64
C THR A 45 69.32 -64.63 34.19
N GLN A 46 70.30 -64.57 35.12
CA GLN A 46 71.68 -65.16 35.16
C GLN A 46 72.34 -65.63 33.82
N ALA A 47 73.50 -65.10 33.35
CA ALA A 47 74.87 -65.10 33.93
C ALA A 47 75.42 -66.52 34.18
N ILE A 48 76.70 -66.91 34.04
CA ILE A 48 78.07 -66.36 34.32
C ILE A 48 79.09 -67.21 33.46
N PRO A 49 80.39 -66.89 33.15
CA PRO A 49 81.24 -65.66 33.21
C PRO A 49 81.99 -65.28 31.87
N SER A 50 82.73 -64.16 31.86
CA SER A 50 84.15 -64.15 31.38
C SER A 50 84.98 -62.99 31.97
N LYS A 51 86.24 -63.26 32.30
CA LYS A 51 87.24 -62.47 33.06
C LYS A 51 87.28 -60.94 32.91
N ASN A 52 87.61 -60.28 34.03
CA ASN A 52 88.38 -59.04 34.08
C ASN A 52 89.74 -59.17 33.37
N GLU A 53 90.16 -58.13 32.64
CA GLU A 53 91.54 -57.63 32.73
C GLU A 53 91.54 -56.12 32.98
N LYS A 54 92.42 -55.65 33.87
CA LYS A 54 92.66 -54.22 34.08
C LYS A 54 93.68 -53.71 33.07
N LYS A 55 93.50 -52.49 32.56
CA LYS A 55 94.61 -51.64 32.12
C LYS A 55 94.35 -50.19 32.51
N HIS A 56 95.37 -49.53 33.04
CA HIS A 56 95.33 -48.13 33.44
C HIS A 56 95.52 -47.21 32.22
N THR A 57 94.74 -46.13 32.17
CA THR A 57 95.18 -44.83 31.64
C THR A 57 94.65 -43.74 32.57
N GLY A 58 95.36 -42.60 32.63
CA GLY A 58 95.20 -41.61 33.70
C GLY A 58 93.87 -40.86 33.69
N SER A 59 93.45 -40.40 34.87
CA SER A 59 92.31 -39.49 35.03
C SER A 59 92.58 -38.16 34.33
N ARG A 60 91.93 -37.93 33.18
CA ARG A 60 91.81 -36.57 32.62
C ARG A 60 91.07 -35.68 33.63
N PRO A 61 91.48 -34.43 33.84
CA PRO A 61 90.77 -33.50 34.71
C PRO A 61 89.34 -33.27 34.18
N GLU A 62 88.34 -33.48 35.05
CA GLU A 62 86.95 -33.20 34.69
C GLU A 62 86.67 -31.69 34.83
N TYR A 63 86.53 -31.00 33.69
CA TYR A 63 86.24 -29.58 33.65
C TYR A 63 84.73 -29.32 33.78
N ARG A 64 84.34 -28.50 34.76
CA ARG A 64 82.95 -28.07 34.98
C ARG A 64 82.89 -26.57 35.23
N ILE A 65 81.92 -25.92 34.61
CA ILE A 65 81.55 -24.53 34.92
C ILE A 65 80.61 -24.54 36.13
N LYS A 66 80.85 -23.60 37.05
CA LYS A 66 80.07 -23.31 38.25
C LYS A 66 79.58 -21.87 38.23
N ASP A 67 78.64 -21.57 39.12
CA ASP A 67 78.22 -20.21 39.47
C ASP A 67 77.86 -19.37 38.24
N LEU A 68 77.09 -19.97 37.33
CA LEU A 68 76.64 -19.34 36.11
C LEU A 68 75.70 -18.17 36.42
N SER A 69 76.01 -17.02 35.81
CA SER A 69 75.13 -15.85 35.78
C SER A 69 74.87 -15.48 34.31
N LEU A 70 73.59 -15.25 34.00
CA LEU A 70 73.15 -14.73 32.71
C LEU A 70 72.64 -13.31 32.91
N ILE A 71 73.22 -12.35 32.18
CA ILE A 71 72.71 -10.97 32.11
C ILE A 71 72.07 -10.80 30.74
N LEU A 72 70.76 -10.53 30.71
CA LEU A 72 69.97 -10.36 29.48
C LEU A 72 69.85 -8.87 29.17
N GLU A 73 70.36 -8.44 28.01
CA GLU A 73 70.22 -7.08 27.51
C GLU A 73 69.34 -7.11 26.25
N PHE A 74 68.04 -6.89 26.45
CA PHE A 74 66.97 -6.99 25.45
C PHE A 74 67.08 -5.95 24.31
N PRO A 75 66.48 -6.20 23.14
CA PRO A 75 66.49 -5.26 22.02
C PRO A 75 65.93 -3.87 22.38
N ALA A 76 66.53 -2.82 21.82
CA ALA A 76 66.22 -1.43 22.17
C ALA A 76 64.75 -1.02 21.87
N TYR A 77 64.06 -1.69 20.94
CA TYR A 77 62.66 -1.40 20.62
C TYR A 77 61.70 -1.80 21.76
N THR A 78 62.06 -2.83 22.55
CA THR A 78 61.25 -3.37 23.66
C THR A 78 61.21 -2.45 24.89
N GLN A 79 62.23 -1.60 25.06
CA GLN A 79 62.47 -0.75 26.23
C GLN A 79 62.56 -1.51 27.58
N LEU A 80 62.74 -2.84 27.55
CA LEU A 80 62.88 -3.66 28.75
C LEU A 80 64.20 -3.32 29.49
N LYS A 81 64.14 -3.35 30.82
CA LYS A 81 65.35 -3.21 31.66
C LYS A 81 66.16 -4.51 31.57
N ARG A 82 67.50 -4.39 31.66
CA ARG A 82 68.37 -5.57 31.70
C ARG A 82 67.99 -6.48 32.87
N GLU A 83 67.97 -7.78 32.63
CA GLU A 83 67.72 -8.80 33.66
C GLU A 83 69.04 -9.47 34.08
N THR A 84 69.06 -10.10 35.27
CA THR A 84 70.23 -10.86 35.73
C THR A 84 69.77 -12.09 36.51
N VAL A 85 69.95 -13.26 35.90
CA VAL A 85 69.65 -14.56 36.49
C VAL A 85 70.91 -15.09 37.17
N PHE A 86 70.88 -15.21 38.51
CA PHE A 86 71.94 -15.82 39.30
C PHE A 86 71.37 -16.42 40.61
N PRO A 87 71.68 -17.69 40.95
CA PRO A 87 72.36 -18.67 40.12
C PRO A 87 71.48 -19.10 38.93
N SER A 88 72.08 -19.29 37.76
CA SER A 88 71.43 -19.87 36.58
C SER A 88 71.84 -21.33 36.40
N ASP A 89 70.93 -22.16 35.88
CA ASP A 89 71.25 -23.50 35.39
C ASP A 89 71.98 -23.47 34.02
N GLY A 90 71.97 -22.29 33.39
CA GLY A 90 72.50 -21.93 32.08
C GLY A 90 71.48 -22.03 30.93
N SER A 91 70.20 -22.28 31.20
CA SER A 91 69.15 -22.16 30.17
C SER A 91 68.95 -20.69 29.77
N ILE A 92 68.78 -20.44 28.47
CA ILE A 92 68.48 -19.11 27.92
C ILE A 92 67.10 -19.12 27.28
N LYS A 93 66.27 -18.15 27.67
CA LYS A 93 64.95 -17.88 27.08
C LYS A 93 64.72 -16.37 27.02
N ALA A 94 64.66 -15.81 25.82
CA ALA A 94 64.41 -14.37 25.59
C ALA A 94 64.04 -14.10 24.11
N LEU A 95 63.69 -12.86 23.79
CA LEU A 95 63.40 -12.41 22.43
C LEU A 95 64.65 -12.47 21.51
N PRO A 96 64.49 -12.66 20.18
CA PRO A 96 65.56 -12.49 19.19
C PRO A 96 66.26 -11.13 19.35
N GLY A 97 67.55 -11.07 19.03
CA GLY A 97 68.37 -9.86 19.15
C GLY A 97 68.83 -9.52 20.57
N THR A 98 68.34 -10.19 21.61
CA THR A 98 68.85 -10.06 22.98
C THR A 98 70.33 -10.40 23.04
N GLU A 99 71.16 -9.54 23.62
CA GLU A 99 72.55 -9.88 23.97
C GLU A 99 72.57 -10.54 25.34
N VAL A 100 73.08 -11.78 25.38
CA VAL A 100 73.24 -12.55 26.63
C VAL A 100 74.70 -12.52 27.05
N LYS A 101 74.98 -11.82 28.15
CA LYS A 101 76.31 -11.76 28.77
C LYS A 101 76.41 -12.88 29.82
N ILE A 102 77.14 -13.93 29.44
CA ILE A 102 77.35 -15.15 30.23
C ILE A 102 78.59 -14.97 31.10
N LYS A 103 78.45 -15.21 32.41
CA LYS A 103 79.56 -15.27 33.37
C LYS A 103 79.54 -16.61 34.11
N GLY A 104 80.71 -17.07 34.56
CA GLY A 104 80.83 -18.23 35.44
C GLY A 104 82.25 -18.45 35.94
N GLN A 105 82.46 -19.52 36.70
CA GLN A 105 83.78 -19.93 37.16
C GLN A 105 84.07 -21.38 36.75
N ILE A 106 85.22 -21.63 36.13
CA ILE A 106 85.68 -23.00 35.84
C ILE A 106 86.46 -23.57 37.03
N ASN A 107 86.25 -24.86 37.31
CA ASN A 107 86.86 -25.55 38.45
C ASN A 107 88.38 -25.77 38.35
N GLN A 108 88.98 -25.64 37.16
CA GLN A 108 90.41 -25.83 36.90
C GLN A 108 90.93 -24.78 35.90
N PRO A 109 92.22 -24.38 35.97
CA PRO A 109 92.78 -23.35 35.10
C PRO A 109 92.84 -23.78 33.63
N ILE A 110 92.72 -22.78 32.74
CA ILE A 110 92.68 -22.91 31.28
C ILE A 110 93.31 -21.67 30.61
N ASP A 111 93.80 -21.82 29.38
CA ASP A 111 94.40 -20.75 28.56
C ASP A 111 93.38 -19.96 27.72
N GLY A 112 92.18 -20.49 27.55
CA GLY A 112 91.15 -19.90 26.69
C GLY A 112 89.83 -20.62 26.80
N VAL A 113 88.74 -19.91 26.53
CA VAL A 113 87.40 -20.50 26.41
C VAL A 113 86.59 -19.80 25.32
N GLU A 114 85.85 -20.60 24.56
CA GLU A 114 84.97 -20.22 23.47
C GLU A 114 83.55 -20.75 23.81
N LEU A 115 82.52 -19.97 23.47
CA LEU A 115 81.13 -20.45 23.43
C LEU A 115 80.87 -21.00 22.03
N VAL A 116 80.42 -22.24 21.94
CA VAL A 116 80.05 -22.89 20.68
C VAL A 116 78.53 -22.99 20.62
N VAL A 117 77.90 -22.32 19.65
CA VAL A 117 76.45 -22.33 19.44
C VAL A 117 76.12 -23.26 18.27
N ASN A 118 75.14 -24.15 18.48
CA ASN A 118 74.63 -25.11 17.49
C ASN A 118 75.72 -25.89 16.71
N ASN A 119 76.88 -26.12 17.34
CA ASN A 119 78.07 -26.76 16.76
C ASN A 119 78.62 -26.07 15.49
N ARG A 120 78.35 -24.78 15.30
CA ARG A 120 78.72 -24.02 14.08
C ARG A 120 79.38 -22.68 14.38
N ASP A 121 78.77 -21.87 15.25
CA ASP A 121 79.25 -20.53 15.56
C ASP A 121 80.11 -20.54 16.82
N TYR A 122 81.20 -19.75 16.81
CA TYR A 122 82.19 -19.69 17.88
C TYR A 122 82.34 -18.24 18.36
N PHE A 123 82.06 -17.99 19.65
CA PHE A 123 82.20 -16.68 20.28
C PHE A 123 83.31 -16.74 21.34
N ILE A 124 84.25 -15.78 21.30
CA ILE A 124 85.38 -15.73 22.23
C ILE A 124 84.90 -15.28 23.62
N MET A 125 85.41 -15.89 24.69
CA MET A 125 85.23 -15.41 26.06
C MET A 125 86.52 -14.79 26.63
N GLU A 126 86.37 -13.74 27.43
CA GLU A 126 87.41 -13.22 28.31
C GLU A 126 87.64 -14.17 29.49
N LEU A 127 88.91 -14.43 29.81
CA LEU A 127 89.34 -14.99 31.10
C LEU A 127 89.96 -13.87 31.92
N ARG A 128 89.38 -13.57 33.08
CA ARG A 128 89.85 -12.47 33.94
C ARG A 128 90.92 -12.92 34.94
N ASP A 129 90.72 -14.09 35.56
CA ASP A 129 91.54 -14.56 36.70
C ASP A 129 91.91 -16.05 36.56
N SER A 130 92.21 -16.53 35.35
CA SER A 130 92.46 -17.96 35.00
C SER A 130 91.31 -18.96 35.32
N LYS A 131 90.26 -18.52 36.03
CA LYS A 131 89.09 -19.30 36.43
C LYS A 131 87.77 -18.57 36.17
N ASN A 132 87.75 -17.24 36.27
CA ASN A 132 86.57 -16.42 36.02
C ASN A 132 86.45 -16.17 34.51
N LEU A 133 85.37 -16.66 33.90
CA LEU A 133 85.06 -16.52 32.46
C LEU A 133 83.88 -15.57 32.24
N GLN A 134 83.99 -14.72 31.21
CA GLN A 134 82.92 -13.82 30.77
C GLN A 134 82.89 -13.76 29.23
N GLY A 135 81.72 -13.84 28.63
CA GLY A 135 81.54 -13.65 27.18
C GLY A 135 80.12 -13.21 26.85
N SER A 136 79.85 -12.89 25.59
CA SER A 136 78.47 -12.65 25.14
C SER A 136 78.18 -13.28 23.79
N LEU A 137 76.88 -13.53 23.59
CA LEU A 137 76.29 -13.97 22.32
C LEU A 137 75.00 -13.21 22.09
N ILE A 138 74.60 -13.04 20.83
CA ILE A 138 73.33 -12.41 20.45
C ILE A 138 72.39 -13.50 19.95
N LEU A 139 71.17 -13.55 20.49
CA LEU A 139 70.18 -14.54 20.10
C LEU A 139 69.67 -14.30 18.68
N ARG A 140 69.67 -15.35 17.86
CA ARG A 140 69.26 -15.31 16.44
C ARG A 140 68.43 -16.53 16.03
N GLU A 141 68.86 -17.71 16.44
CA GLU A 141 68.13 -18.96 16.24
C GLU A 141 68.03 -19.75 17.55
N LYS A 142 67.00 -20.60 17.64
CA LYS A 142 66.82 -21.56 18.74
C LYS A 142 67.85 -22.69 18.67
N GLY A 143 68.12 -23.33 19.79
CA GLY A 143 69.00 -24.50 19.84
C GLY A 143 69.73 -24.64 21.16
N HIS A 144 71.06 -24.58 21.13
CA HIS A 144 71.90 -24.76 22.32
C HIS A 144 73.29 -24.16 22.18
N TYR A 145 73.91 -23.87 23.32
CA TYR A 145 75.34 -23.58 23.42
C TYR A 145 76.09 -24.59 24.29
N GLN A 146 77.41 -24.67 24.09
CA GLN A 146 78.37 -25.47 24.84
C GLN A 146 79.64 -24.63 25.07
N PHE A 147 80.41 -24.95 26.11
CA PHE A 147 81.72 -24.32 26.34
C PHE A 147 82.82 -25.18 25.70
N LYS A 148 83.75 -24.55 25.00
CA LYS A 148 84.95 -25.18 24.43
C LYS A 148 86.17 -24.53 25.06
N ILE A 149 86.93 -25.30 25.82
CA ILE A 149 88.09 -24.82 26.59
C ILE A 149 89.40 -25.16 25.88
N LYS A 150 90.45 -24.38 26.15
CA LYS A 150 91.83 -24.63 25.73
C LYS A 150 92.71 -24.89 26.96
N GLN A 151 93.41 -26.01 26.97
CA GLN A 151 94.33 -26.41 28.03
C GLN A 151 95.73 -25.82 27.82
N HIS A 152 96.57 -25.81 28.86
CA HIS A 152 97.95 -25.30 28.84
C HIS A 152 98.91 -26.07 27.89
N ASP A 153 98.53 -27.27 27.43
CA ASP A 153 99.26 -28.03 26.41
C ASP A 153 98.76 -27.77 24.98
N GLY A 154 97.79 -26.86 24.83
CA GLY A 154 97.16 -26.51 23.56
C GLY A 154 95.96 -27.36 23.16
N GLN A 155 95.63 -28.46 23.86
CA GLN A 155 94.45 -29.25 23.55
C GLN A 155 93.16 -28.43 23.72
N GLN A 156 92.22 -28.56 22.77
CA GLN A 156 90.88 -28.00 22.88
C GLN A 156 89.86 -29.10 23.23
N ILE A 157 89.02 -28.85 24.24
CA ILE A 157 87.97 -29.79 24.70
C ILE A 157 86.61 -29.08 24.65
N LEU A 158 85.64 -29.67 23.96
CA LEU A 158 84.23 -29.27 24.05
C LEU A 158 83.57 -29.97 25.24
N LEU A 159 82.98 -29.21 26.17
CA LEU A 159 82.31 -29.77 27.34
C LEU A 159 80.95 -30.38 26.95
N GLU A 160 80.65 -31.57 27.47
CA GLU A 160 79.45 -32.35 27.08
C GLU A 160 78.11 -31.70 27.47
N LYS A 161 78.06 -30.92 28.56
CA LYS A 161 76.81 -30.27 28.99
C LYS A 161 76.39 -29.22 27.95
N LYS A 162 75.27 -29.52 27.30
CA LYS A 162 74.51 -28.61 26.43
C LYS A 162 73.60 -27.71 27.28
N TYR A 163 73.47 -26.47 26.87
CA TYR A 163 72.65 -25.45 27.51
C TYR A 163 71.62 -24.93 26.48
N PRO A 164 70.30 -25.06 26.73
CA PRO A 164 69.29 -24.75 25.72
C PRO A 164 69.16 -23.24 25.47
N ILE A 165 68.82 -22.91 24.22
CA ILE A 165 68.45 -21.58 23.76
C ILE A 165 67.04 -21.65 23.19
N GLU A 166 66.09 -21.07 23.92
CA GLU A 166 64.73 -20.84 23.46
C GLU A 166 64.57 -19.38 23.03
N LEU A 167 63.85 -19.17 21.91
CA LEU A 167 63.44 -17.84 21.48
C LEU A 167 61.97 -17.64 21.86
N GLU A 168 61.70 -16.53 22.53
CA GLU A 168 60.32 -16.06 22.71
C GLU A 168 59.85 -15.34 21.45
N GLN A 169 58.54 -15.36 21.19
CA GLN A 169 57.95 -14.70 20.02
C GLN A 169 57.31 -13.38 20.43
N ASP A 170 57.57 -12.34 19.64
CA ASP A 170 56.89 -11.06 19.76
C ASP A 170 55.41 -11.16 19.35
N LYS A 171 54.56 -10.27 19.87
CA LYS A 171 53.13 -10.28 19.54
C LYS A 171 52.85 -9.38 18.34
N SER A 172 51.96 -9.85 17.46
CA SER A 172 51.41 -8.96 16.44
C SER A 172 50.49 -7.92 17.09
N PRO A 173 50.59 -6.64 16.71
CA PRO A 173 49.79 -5.56 17.31
C PRO A 173 48.30 -5.72 16.94
N GLN A 174 47.41 -5.15 17.74
CA GLN A 174 45.95 -5.28 17.58
C GLN A 174 45.29 -3.93 17.25
N VAL A 175 44.28 -3.94 16.38
CA VAL A 175 43.47 -2.76 16.02
C VAL A 175 42.00 -3.11 15.90
N ILE A 176 41.15 -2.28 16.50
CA ILE A 176 39.70 -2.28 16.29
C ILE A 176 39.33 -1.03 15.49
N LEU A 177 38.55 -1.22 14.44
CA LEU A 177 38.03 -0.18 13.56
C LEU A 177 36.54 0.00 13.85
N PHE A 178 36.11 1.22 14.15
CA PHE A 178 34.72 1.57 14.45
C PHE A 178 34.19 2.55 13.37
N PRO A 179 33.41 2.08 12.38
CA PRO A 179 32.72 2.95 11.44
C PRO A 179 31.67 3.81 12.18
N ALA A 180 31.73 5.13 12.00
CA ALA A 180 30.85 6.07 12.70
C ALA A 180 29.57 6.41 11.91
N ASN A 181 29.58 6.22 10.59
CA ASN A 181 28.42 6.42 9.71
C ASN A 181 28.22 5.27 8.70
N PRO A 182 28.27 3.98 9.11
CA PRO A 182 28.23 2.85 8.19
C PRO A 182 26.95 2.84 7.34
N LYS A 183 27.11 3.02 6.03
CA LYS A 183 26.07 2.78 5.01
C LYS A 183 26.45 1.53 4.20
N PRO A 184 25.49 0.73 3.72
CA PRO A 184 25.77 -0.29 2.71
C PRO A 184 26.12 0.33 1.35
N VAL A 185 25.67 1.57 1.10
CA VAL A 185 25.89 2.32 -0.15
C VAL A 185 26.24 3.77 0.17
N TYR A 186 27.26 4.33 -0.49
CA TYR A 186 27.67 5.74 -0.38
C TYR A 186 27.69 6.42 -1.76
N TYR A 187 27.57 7.75 -1.80
CA TYR A 187 27.83 8.54 -3.00
C TYR A 187 29.33 8.75 -3.23
N GLU A 188 29.74 9.02 -4.46
CA GLU A 188 31.13 9.41 -4.78
C GLU A 188 31.59 10.65 -3.99
N THR A 189 30.66 11.52 -3.57
CA THR A 189 30.92 12.73 -2.80
C THR A 189 30.83 12.56 -1.28
N ASP A 190 30.46 11.38 -0.78
CA ASP A 190 30.33 11.12 0.66
C ASP A 190 31.68 11.12 1.40
N ASN A 191 31.60 11.18 2.73
CA ASN A 191 32.73 10.94 3.62
C ASN A 191 32.44 9.73 4.52
N VAL A 192 33.38 8.79 4.60
CA VAL A 192 33.35 7.69 5.58
C VAL A 192 34.09 8.16 6.84
N TYR A 193 33.35 8.30 7.94
CA TYR A 193 33.90 8.66 9.24
C TYR A 193 34.22 7.39 10.02
N MET A 194 35.43 7.32 10.59
CA MET A 194 35.88 6.16 11.35
C MET A 194 36.67 6.56 12.59
N PHE A 195 36.50 5.80 13.66
CA PHE A 195 37.36 5.80 14.84
C PHE A 195 38.18 4.52 14.90
N TYR A 196 39.30 4.54 15.59
CA TYR A 196 40.09 3.34 15.84
C TYR A 196 40.70 3.35 17.24
N GLU A 197 40.92 2.13 17.74
CA GLU A 197 41.71 1.86 18.93
C GLU A 197 42.77 0.82 18.56
N ALA A 198 44.04 1.14 18.78
CA ALA A 198 45.17 0.26 18.48
C ALA A 198 46.04 0.08 19.73
N HIS A 199 46.48 -1.15 19.96
CA HIS A 199 47.26 -1.57 21.13
C HIS A 199 48.39 -2.51 20.72
N ASP A 200 49.55 -2.35 21.36
CA ASP A 200 50.73 -3.20 21.21
C ASP A 200 51.59 -3.23 22.48
N ASP A 201 52.29 -4.34 22.75
CA ASP A 201 53.04 -4.50 24.00
C ASP A 201 54.48 -3.94 23.98
N PHE A 202 55.04 -3.56 22.82
CA PHE A 202 56.32 -2.80 22.74
C PHE A 202 56.18 -1.43 22.06
N GLY A 203 55.39 -1.34 20.98
CA GLY A 203 54.65 -0.15 20.58
C GLY A 203 54.47 0.04 19.07
N LEU A 204 53.43 0.79 18.72
CA LEU A 204 52.99 1.08 17.37
C LEU A 204 53.90 2.06 16.62
N ARG A 205 54.12 1.78 15.33
CA ARG A 205 54.90 2.62 14.40
C ARG A 205 54.07 3.27 13.31
N GLN A 206 53.06 2.57 12.77
CA GLN A 206 52.24 3.06 11.66
C GLN A 206 50.82 2.49 11.70
N ILE A 207 49.86 3.29 11.22
CA ILE A 207 48.45 2.95 11.00
C ILE A 207 48.07 3.41 9.60
N ASP A 208 47.65 2.45 8.76
CA ASP A 208 47.23 2.66 7.38
C ASP A 208 45.79 2.16 7.17
N LEU A 209 45.00 2.91 6.40
CA LEU A 209 43.77 2.42 5.79
C LEU A 209 44.13 1.65 4.52
N ILE A 210 43.67 0.41 4.42
CA ILE A 210 43.68 -0.38 3.19
C ILE A 210 42.26 -0.41 2.65
N ALA A 211 42.09 -0.12 1.37
CA ALA A 211 40.81 -0.24 0.68
C ALA A 211 41.02 -0.95 -0.66
N GLN A 212 40.39 -2.12 -0.83
CA GLN A 212 40.32 -2.82 -2.09
C GLN A 212 39.07 -2.37 -2.84
N ILE A 213 39.28 -1.78 -4.02
CA ILE A 213 38.26 -1.26 -4.94
C ILE A 213 38.29 -2.20 -6.16
N ASN A 214 37.35 -3.15 -6.21
CA ASN A 214 37.38 -4.27 -7.16
C ASN A 214 38.75 -5.02 -7.13
N GLU A 215 39.59 -4.89 -8.17
CA GLU A 215 40.96 -5.45 -8.22
C GLU A 215 42.06 -4.46 -7.80
N THR A 216 41.75 -3.17 -7.62
CA THR A 216 42.75 -2.13 -7.30
C THR A 216 42.87 -1.95 -5.78
N THR A 217 44.09 -1.96 -5.25
CA THR A 217 44.33 -1.68 -3.81
C THR A 217 44.77 -0.23 -3.60
N LEU A 218 43.95 0.54 -2.89
CA LEU A 218 44.27 1.86 -2.37
C LEU A 218 44.85 1.73 -0.94
N LYS A 219 45.90 2.49 -0.64
CA LYS A 219 46.53 2.55 0.70
C LYS A 219 46.73 3.99 1.14
N LYS A 220 46.17 4.37 2.30
CA LYS A 220 46.28 5.73 2.87
C LYS A 220 46.85 5.70 4.29
N SER A 221 47.94 6.43 4.52
CA SER A 221 48.57 6.55 5.83
C SER A 221 47.75 7.44 6.76
N ILE A 222 47.09 6.85 7.76
CA ILE A 222 46.36 7.59 8.81
C ILE A 222 47.35 8.24 9.78
N LYS A 223 48.33 7.47 10.28
CA LYS A 223 49.23 7.93 11.35
C LYS A 223 50.59 7.23 11.28
N ARG A 224 51.67 7.99 11.51
CA ARG A 224 53.04 7.49 11.66
C ARG A 224 53.66 8.06 12.92
N PHE A 225 54.10 7.21 13.84
CA PHE A 225 54.60 7.62 15.14
C PHE A 225 56.11 7.85 15.09
N LYS A 226 56.57 9.06 15.48
CA LYS A 226 58.00 9.39 15.52
C LYS A 226 58.73 8.61 16.62
N GLN A 227 58.11 8.53 17.79
CA GLN A 227 58.48 7.68 18.92
C GLN A 227 57.40 6.61 19.09
N SER A 228 57.76 5.40 19.49
CA SER A 228 56.82 4.27 19.64
C SER A 228 55.81 4.53 20.76
N VAL A 229 54.55 4.11 20.58
CA VAL A 229 53.48 4.24 21.59
C VAL A 229 52.72 2.92 21.72
N LYS A 230 52.49 2.44 22.95
CA LYS A 230 51.78 1.18 23.19
C LYS A 230 50.30 1.26 22.84
N ASP A 231 49.67 2.38 23.19
CA ASP A 231 48.27 2.66 22.92
C ASP A 231 48.13 3.85 21.97
N SER A 232 47.22 3.75 21.00
CA SER A 232 46.78 4.91 20.23
C SER A 232 45.33 4.76 19.79
N THR A 233 44.50 5.69 20.25
CA THR A 233 43.19 5.95 19.66
C THR A 233 43.26 7.09 18.63
N GLY A 234 42.19 7.26 17.85
CA GLY A 234 42.03 8.41 16.97
C GLY A 234 40.80 8.31 16.06
N ASN A 235 40.61 9.35 15.25
CA ASN A 235 39.62 9.39 14.19
C ASN A 235 40.28 9.62 12.82
N PHE A 236 39.57 9.26 11.76
CA PHE A 236 39.92 9.55 10.38
C PHE A 236 38.65 9.82 9.57
N THR A 237 38.76 10.67 8.57
CA THR A 237 37.70 10.98 7.62
C THR A 237 38.20 10.63 6.23
N TRP A 238 37.68 9.56 5.66
CA TRP A 238 37.97 9.19 4.29
C TRP A 238 36.96 9.88 3.36
N SER A 239 37.38 10.93 2.66
CA SER A 239 36.55 11.57 1.64
C SER A 239 36.63 10.79 0.33
N LEU A 240 35.49 10.25 -0.11
CA LEU A 240 35.40 9.50 -1.36
C LEU A 240 35.58 10.40 -2.59
N SER A 241 35.28 11.70 -2.44
CA SER A 241 35.38 12.73 -3.50
C SER A 241 36.79 12.98 -4.02
N LEU A 242 37.81 12.44 -3.34
CA LEU A 242 39.22 12.54 -3.69
C LEU A 242 39.77 11.26 -4.33
N GLU A 243 38.94 10.23 -4.51
CA GLU A 243 39.30 8.98 -5.17
C GLU A 243 38.71 8.92 -6.59
N ASN A 244 39.37 8.22 -7.51
CA ASN A 244 38.82 7.92 -8.84
C ASN A 244 37.90 6.69 -8.78
N LEU A 245 36.87 6.75 -7.95
CA LEU A 245 35.80 5.75 -7.88
C LEU A 245 34.87 5.84 -9.09
N GLN A 246 34.10 4.80 -9.36
CA GLN A 246 33.04 4.76 -10.35
C GLN A 246 31.71 4.30 -9.72
N PRO A 247 30.55 4.67 -10.30
CA PRO A 247 29.27 4.24 -9.77
C PRO A 247 29.11 2.72 -9.91
N GLY A 248 28.74 2.05 -8.83
CA GLY A 248 28.64 0.59 -8.76
C GLY A 248 29.90 -0.15 -8.30
N ASP A 249 31.02 0.53 -8.01
CA ASP A 249 32.21 -0.12 -7.44
C ASP A 249 31.92 -0.78 -6.09
N GLU A 250 32.51 -1.97 -5.85
CA GLU A 250 32.53 -2.59 -4.52
C GLU A 250 33.85 -2.29 -3.79
N ILE A 251 33.72 -1.74 -2.58
CA ILE A 251 34.84 -1.40 -1.70
C ILE A 251 34.84 -2.35 -0.51
N GLN A 252 35.99 -2.94 -0.22
CA GLN A 252 36.29 -3.62 1.05
C GLN A 252 37.42 -2.86 1.74
N TYR A 253 37.27 -2.51 3.02
CA TYR A 253 38.24 -1.67 3.73
C TYR A 253 38.49 -2.13 5.18
N PHE A 254 39.73 -1.95 5.63
CA PHE A 254 40.22 -2.31 6.96
C PHE A 254 41.45 -1.46 7.34
N LEU A 255 41.84 -1.48 8.60
CA LEU A 255 43.11 -0.89 9.05
C LEU A 255 44.21 -1.94 9.11
N GLU A 256 45.35 -1.62 8.51
CA GLU A 256 46.63 -2.31 8.70
C GLU A 256 47.48 -1.48 9.66
N ILE A 257 47.99 -2.09 10.73
CA ILE A 257 48.90 -1.44 11.67
C ILE A 257 50.22 -2.21 11.76
N LYS A 258 51.29 -1.53 12.17
CA LYS A 258 52.61 -2.14 12.36
C LYS A 258 53.27 -1.69 13.68
N ASP A 259 53.95 -2.63 14.31
CA ASP A 259 54.74 -2.43 15.53
C ASP A 259 56.08 -1.70 15.24
N ASN A 260 56.96 -1.66 16.25
CA ASN A 260 58.30 -1.09 16.17
C ASN A 260 59.45 -2.12 16.09
N ASP A 261 59.21 -3.41 15.81
CA ASP A 261 60.31 -4.37 15.67
C ASP A 261 61.19 -4.03 14.45
N ASN A 262 62.50 -4.07 14.68
CA ASN A 262 63.54 -3.87 13.68
C ASN A 262 64.61 -4.98 13.70
N VAL A 263 64.40 -6.04 14.48
CA VAL A 263 65.28 -7.22 14.61
C VAL A 263 64.83 -8.33 13.66
N THR A 264 63.54 -8.67 13.65
CA THR A 264 62.95 -9.63 12.70
C THR A 264 62.18 -8.92 11.57
N GLY A 265 61.65 -7.72 11.87
CA GLY A 265 60.94 -6.84 10.95
C GLY A 265 59.50 -6.61 11.43
N PRO A 266 58.86 -5.47 11.11
CA PRO A 266 57.67 -5.07 11.85
C PRO A 266 56.49 -6.04 11.70
N ASN A 267 55.99 -6.61 12.80
CA ASN A 267 54.79 -7.42 12.76
C ASN A 267 53.59 -6.54 12.39
N SER A 268 52.62 -7.14 11.71
CA SER A 268 51.46 -6.43 11.18
C SER A 268 50.17 -6.95 11.80
N GLY A 269 49.32 -6.02 12.21
CA GLY A 269 47.96 -6.26 12.70
C GLY A 269 46.92 -5.79 11.71
N GLN A 270 45.73 -6.41 11.71
CA GLN A 270 44.62 -6.08 10.83
C GLN A 270 43.29 -6.00 11.60
N SER A 271 42.44 -5.03 11.27
CA SER A 271 41.07 -4.93 11.80
C SER A 271 40.10 -5.86 11.07
N GLU A 272 38.86 -5.97 11.58
CA GLU A 272 37.73 -6.46 10.78
C GLU A 272 37.61 -5.70 9.44
N ILE A 273 37.12 -6.41 8.42
CA ILE A 273 36.90 -5.88 7.07
C ILE A 273 35.45 -5.44 6.93
N TYR A 274 35.26 -4.16 6.63
CA TYR A 274 33.96 -3.59 6.30
C TYR A 274 33.80 -3.46 4.78
N ARG A 275 32.56 -3.37 4.29
CA ARG A 275 32.27 -3.22 2.86
C ARG A 275 31.12 -2.25 2.58
N PHE A 276 31.21 -1.58 1.44
CA PHE A 276 30.13 -0.76 0.88
C PHE A 276 30.18 -0.74 -0.65
N THR A 277 29.11 -0.24 -1.27
CA THR A 277 29.00 -0.03 -2.72
C THR A 277 28.92 1.46 -3.06
N VAL A 278 29.41 1.89 -4.22
CA VAL A 278 29.15 3.26 -4.72
C VAL A 278 27.77 3.33 -5.39
N PHE A 279 26.98 4.35 -5.07
CA PHE A 279 25.62 4.54 -5.60
C PHE A 279 25.62 4.78 -7.12
N ASP A 280 25.05 3.85 -7.88
CA ASP A 280 24.87 4.01 -9.33
C ASP A 280 23.58 4.78 -9.68
N SER A 281 23.70 6.10 -9.70
CA SER A 281 22.63 7.03 -10.09
C SER A 281 22.17 6.91 -11.55
N ARG A 282 22.86 6.13 -12.40
CA ARG A 282 22.39 5.80 -13.76
C ARG A 282 21.53 4.54 -13.72
N LYS A 283 22.03 3.47 -13.11
CA LYS A 283 21.30 2.22 -12.94
C LYS A 283 20.04 2.36 -12.10
N GLU A 284 20.06 3.19 -11.04
CA GLU A 284 18.83 3.42 -10.25
C GLU A 284 17.84 4.34 -10.98
N ARG A 285 18.29 5.29 -11.82
CA ARG A 285 17.39 5.98 -12.76
C ARG A 285 16.76 5.02 -13.78
N GLU A 286 17.52 4.03 -14.25
CA GLU A 286 17.04 3.00 -15.18
C GLU A 286 16.04 2.04 -14.53
N ASN A 287 16.34 1.54 -13.32
CA ASN A 287 15.39 0.77 -12.49
C ASN A 287 14.08 1.55 -12.28
N LEU A 288 14.19 2.84 -11.97
CA LEU A 288 13.04 3.70 -11.73
C LEU A 288 12.21 3.87 -13.00
N VAL A 289 12.82 4.17 -14.16
CA VAL A 289 12.12 4.24 -15.46
C VAL A 289 11.38 2.93 -15.77
N ARG A 290 12.01 1.77 -15.55
CA ARG A 290 11.35 0.46 -15.77
C ARG A 290 10.11 0.26 -14.88
N LEU A 291 10.12 0.76 -13.64
CA LEU A 291 8.92 0.73 -12.79
C LEU A 291 7.83 1.69 -13.29
N GLN A 292 8.18 2.79 -13.97
CA GLN A 292 7.20 3.66 -14.64
C GLN A 292 6.55 2.98 -15.84
N GLU A 293 7.30 2.16 -16.57
CA GLU A 293 6.79 1.33 -17.66
C GLU A 293 5.79 0.29 -17.11
N GLU A 294 6.15 -0.48 -16.08
CA GLU A 294 5.24 -1.41 -15.39
C GLU A 294 3.96 -0.71 -14.87
N LEU A 295 4.10 0.51 -14.34
CA LEU A 295 2.96 1.32 -13.88
C LEU A 295 2.07 1.75 -15.05
N SER A 296 2.68 2.20 -16.16
CA SER A 296 1.97 2.58 -17.38
C SER A 296 1.20 1.39 -17.96
N GLU A 297 1.85 0.23 -18.10
CA GLU A 297 1.23 -1.00 -18.59
C GLU A 297 0.04 -1.45 -17.73
N LYS A 298 0.19 -1.50 -16.40
CA LYS A 298 -0.91 -1.83 -15.48
C LYS A 298 -2.07 -0.83 -15.58
N MET A 299 -1.78 0.46 -15.73
CA MET A 299 -2.81 1.50 -15.87
C MET A 299 -3.50 1.46 -17.24
N ILE A 300 -2.77 1.18 -18.34
CA ILE A 300 -3.32 0.95 -19.68
C ILE A 300 -4.23 -0.29 -19.69
N ALA A 301 -3.81 -1.39 -19.04
CA ALA A 301 -4.62 -2.61 -18.97
C ALA A 301 -5.93 -2.39 -18.21
N LEU A 302 -5.91 -1.66 -17.09
CA LEU A 302 -7.13 -1.31 -16.35
C LEU A 302 -8.00 -0.30 -17.11
N LEU A 303 -7.40 0.65 -17.84
CA LEU A 303 -8.10 1.60 -18.70
C LEU A 303 -8.82 0.89 -19.85
N ALA A 304 -8.13 0.00 -20.58
CA ALA A 304 -8.72 -0.79 -21.65
C ALA A 304 -9.89 -1.66 -21.15
N ASN A 305 -9.76 -2.27 -19.97
CA ASN A 305 -10.85 -2.99 -19.32
C ASN A 305 -12.04 -2.06 -19.00
N GLY A 306 -11.78 -0.91 -18.36
CA GLY A 306 -12.80 0.08 -18.01
C GLY A 306 -13.53 0.68 -19.20
N LEU A 307 -12.86 0.84 -20.36
CA LEU A 307 -13.50 1.27 -21.60
C LEU A 307 -14.46 0.21 -22.15
N VAL A 308 -14.00 -1.05 -22.28
CA VAL A 308 -14.83 -2.17 -22.78
C VAL A 308 -16.02 -2.43 -21.85
N GLU A 309 -15.80 -2.47 -20.55
CA GLU A 309 -16.86 -2.67 -19.55
C GLU A 309 -17.81 -1.47 -19.45
N GLY A 310 -17.33 -0.25 -19.76
CA GLY A 310 -18.16 0.96 -19.84
C GLY A 310 -19.24 0.85 -20.94
N ASP A 311 -18.88 0.35 -22.12
CA ASP A 311 -19.84 0.10 -23.19
C ASP A 311 -20.80 -1.05 -22.85
N VAL A 312 -20.35 -2.09 -22.15
CA VAL A 312 -21.23 -3.18 -21.68
C VAL A 312 -22.27 -2.65 -20.68
N LEU A 313 -21.86 -1.84 -19.70
CA LEU A 313 -22.77 -1.21 -18.73
C LEU A 313 -23.83 -0.32 -19.40
N LYS A 314 -23.46 0.39 -20.48
CA LYS A 314 -24.35 1.29 -21.23
C LYS A 314 -25.32 0.57 -22.18
N THR A 315 -24.93 -0.57 -22.73
CA THR A 315 -25.68 -1.26 -23.80
C THR A 315 -26.45 -2.49 -23.33
N THR A 316 -26.08 -3.10 -22.21
CA THR A 316 -26.56 -4.42 -21.78
C THR A 316 -27.25 -4.35 -20.42
N ILE A 317 -28.37 -5.06 -20.26
CA ILE A 317 -29.04 -5.22 -18.97
C ILE A 317 -28.17 -6.09 -18.06
N THR A 318 -27.39 -5.44 -17.20
CA THR A 318 -26.45 -6.05 -16.24
C THR A 318 -27.06 -6.09 -14.83
N ASP A 319 -26.70 -7.11 -14.04
CA ASP A 319 -27.27 -7.30 -12.69
C ASP A 319 -26.34 -6.80 -11.56
N ALA A 320 -26.89 -6.63 -10.35
CA ALA A 320 -26.11 -6.13 -9.21
C ALA A 320 -24.97 -7.09 -8.76
N MET A 321 -24.91 -8.33 -9.27
CA MET A 321 -23.76 -9.22 -9.06
C MET A 321 -22.64 -8.90 -10.04
N TYR A 322 -22.98 -8.63 -11.32
CA TYR A 322 -22.06 -8.17 -12.35
C TYR A 322 -21.34 -6.89 -11.92
N GLY A 323 -22.10 -5.84 -11.60
CA GLY A 323 -21.53 -4.55 -11.18
C GLY A 323 -20.65 -4.66 -9.93
N LYS A 324 -21.05 -5.50 -8.97
CA LYS A 324 -20.23 -5.80 -7.79
C LYS A 324 -18.92 -6.52 -8.14
N LYS A 325 -18.95 -7.50 -9.05
CA LYS A 325 -17.76 -8.23 -9.51
C LYS A 325 -16.80 -7.30 -10.27
N LEU A 326 -17.34 -6.45 -11.15
CA LEU A 326 -16.59 -5.46 -11.91
C LEU A 326 -15.87 -4.47 -10.99
N LEU A 327 -16.61 -3.84 -10.07
CA LEU A 327 -16.00 -2.91 -9.10
C LEU A 327 -14.99 -3.60 -8.17
N ALA A 328 -15.17 -4.88 -7.83
CA ALA A 328 -14.17 -5.62 -7.06
C ALA A 328 -12.87 -5.83 -7.88
N SER A 329 -12.98 -6.26 -9.13
CA SER A 329 -11.83 -6.45 -10.03
C SER A 329 -11.08 -5.13 -10.27
N HIS A 330 -11.80 -4.01 -10.38
CA HIS A 330 -11.19 -2.68 -10.45
C HIS A 330 -10.53 -2.28 -9.14
N ALA A 331 -11.21 -2.45 -7.99
CA ALA A 331 -10.67 -2.11 -6.69
C ALA A 331 -9.43 -2.93 -6.31
N ASP A 332 -9.29 -4.17 -6.81
CA ASP A 332 -8.10 -5.00 -6.65
C ASP A 332 -6.96 -4.56 -7.57
N ALA A 333 -7.21 -4.33 -8.87
CA ALA A 333 -6.21 -3.80 -9.80
C ALA A 333 -5.66 -2.42 -9.37
N LEU A 334 -6.49 -1.59 -8.74
CA LEU A 334 -6.09 -0.32 -8.16
C LEU A 334 -5.13 -0.49 -6.96
N ILE A 335 -5.15 -1.61 -6.21
CA ILE A 335 -4.15 -1.87 -5.15
C ILE A 335 -2.75 -1.94 -5.75
N ASP A 336 -2.60 -2.74 -6.82
CA ASP A 336 -1.34 -2.96 -7.52
C ASP A 336 -0.77 -1.65 -8.07
N ILE A 337 -1.61 -0.86 -8.74
CA ILE A 337 -1.24 0.43 -9.34
C ILE A 337 -0.85 1.44 -8.26
N ILE A 338 -1.64 1.58 -7.20
CA ILE A 338 -1.36 2.52 -6.09
C ILE A 338 -0.08 2.11 -5.36
N GLY A 339 0.10 0.82 -5.07
CA GLY A 339 1.29 0.30 -4.39
C GLY A 339 2.57 0.46 -5.22
N LEU A 340 2.51 0.24 -6.54
CA LEU A 340 3.63 0.48 -7.44
C LEU A 340 3.96 1.98 -7.54
N ALA A 341 2.95 2.85 -7.70
CA ALA A 341 3.14 4.30 -7.69
C ALA A 341 3.75 4.81 -6.36
N GLN A 342 3.36 4.21 -5.22
CA GLN A 342 3.97 4.49 -3.91
C GLN A 342 5.44 4.09 -3.87
N ARG A 343 5.81 2.88 -4.32
CA ARG A 343 7.22 2.44 -4.39
C ARG A 343 8.06 3.38 -5.26
N ILE A 344 7.58 3.74 -6.45
CA ILE A 344 8.30 4.67 -7.35
C ILE A 344 8.48 6.03 -6.68
N LYS A 345 7.43 6.57 -6.03
CA LYS A 345 7.48 7.83 -5.28
C LYS A 345 8.45 7.78 -4.10
N GLU A 346 8.68 6.62 -3.50
CA GLU A 346 9.64 6.47 -2.41
C GLU A 346 11.07 6.42 -2.93
N HIS A 347 11.38 5.53 -3.87
CA HIS A 347 12.69 5.47 -4.54
C HIS A 347 13.05 6.82 -5.20
N ALA A 348 12.08 7.56 -5.75
CA ALA A 348 12.30 8.88 -6.36
C ALA A 348 12.77 9.96 -5.37
N LYS A 349 12.62 9.77 -4.04
CA LYS A 349 13.13 10.73 -3.03
C LYS A 349 14.63 10.57 -2.78
N ASP A 350 15.19 9.39 -3.06
CA ASP A 350 16.58 9.08 -2.76
C ASP A 350 17.56 9.73 -3.77
N PHE A 351 17.04 10.45 -4.77
CA PHE A 351 17.81 11.27 -5.70
C PHE A 351 17.68 12.76 -5.34
N ASP A 352 18.78 13.40 -4.95
CA ASP A 352 18.83 14.83 -4.55
C ASP A 352 18.21 15.81 -5.57
N TYR A 353 18.15 15.43 -6.85
CA TYR A 353 17.70 16.27 -7.97
C TYR A 353 16.50 15.69 -8.73
N PHE A 354 15.61 14.93 -8.08
CA PHE A 354 14.41 14.41 -8.75
C PHE A 354 13.40 15.51 -9.15
N PRO A 355 12.88 15.55 -10.40
CA PRO A 355 11.90 16.54 -10.85
C PRO A 355 10.61 16.59 -10.00
N ARG A 356 10.39 17.70 -9.30
CA ARG A 356 9.20 17.92 -8.44
C ARG A 356 7.85 17.72 -9.16
N PRO A 357 7.62 18.15 -10.42
CA PRO A 357 6.34 17.93 -11.11
C PRO A 357 5.95 16.44 -11.23
N TYR A 358 6.93 15.53 -11.30
CA TYR A 358 6.69 14.09 -11.32
C TYR A 358 6.28 13.55 -9.94
N LEU A 359 6.88 14.04 -8.86
CA LEU A 359 6.43 13.71 -7.50
C LEU A 359 5.00 14.23 -7.26
N THR A 360 4.64 15.39 -7.82
CA THR A 360 3.26 15.89 -7.85
C THR A 360 2.34 14.98 -8.68
N LEU A 361 2.76 14.49 -9.86
CA LEU A 361 2.00 13.52 -10.63
C LEU A 361 1.74 12.23 -9.83
N LEU A 362 2.76 11.60 -9.26
CA LEU A 362 2.56 10.39 -8.47
C LEU A 362 1.67 10.64 -7.25
N ASN A 363 1.76 11.80 -6.60
CA ASN A 363 0.80 12.18 -5.55
C ASN A 363 -0.64 12.27 -6.08
N SER A 364 -0.84 12.85 -7.27
CA SER A 364 -2.15 12.97 -7.92
C SER A 364 -2.73 11.59 -8.27
N ILE A 365 -1.94 10.72 -8.90
CA ILE A 365 -2.29 9.32 -9.22
C ILE A 365 -2.67 8.56 -7.95
N ILE A 366 -1.80 8.57 -6.93
CA ILE A 366 -2.05 7.87 -5.66
C ILE A 366 -3.34 8.38 -5.01
N THR A 367 -3.57 9.69 -4.97
CA THR A 367 -4.72 10.29 -4.27
C THR A 367 -6.03 10.06 -5.03
N GLY A 368 -6.05 10.29 -6.34
CA GLY A 368 -7.22 10.09 -7.19
C GLY A 368 -7.66 8.63 -7.23
N LEU A 369 -6.72 7.72 -7.50
CA LEU A 369 -7.01 6.28 -7.54
C LEU A 369 -7.38 5.71 -6.18
N THR A 370 -6.78 6.19 -5.07
CA THR A 370 -7.22 5.79 -3.71
C THR A 370 -8.67 6.24 -3.47
N THR A 371 -9.02 7.48 -3.81
CA THR A 371 -10.38 8.02 -3.65
C THR A 371 -11.40 7.23 -4.47
N ILE A 372 -11.07 6.92 -5.73
CA ILE A 372 -11.92 6.11 -6.62
C ILE A 372 -12.10 4.69 -6.05
N ARG A 373 -11.01 4.07 -5.59
CA ARG A 373 -11.06 2.74 -4.96
C ARG A 373 -11.90 2.72 -3.68
N GLU A 374 -11.82 3.75 -2.85
CA GLU A 374 -12.67 3.90 -1.66
C GLU A 374 -14.15 4.02 -2.04
N GLU A 375 -14.50 4.86 -3.03
CA GLU A 375 -15.88 4.99 -3.52
C GLU A 375 -16.41 3.68 -4.14
N GLN A 376 -15.56 2.91 -4.85
CA GLN A 376 -15.88 1.57 -5.35
C GLN A 376 -16.14 0.56 -4.22
N ILE A 377 -15.29 0.49 -3.19
CA ILE A 377 -15.49 -0.37 -2.01
C ILE A 377 -16.77 -0.01 -1.28
N ASP A 378 -17.08 1.29 -1.16
CA ASP A 378 -18.29 1.75 -0.50
C ASP A 378 -19.56 1.42 -1.32
N ALA A 379 -19.46 1.41 -2.66
CA ALA A 379 -20.52 0.92 -3.56
C ALA A 379 -20.72 -0.61 -3.47
N ILE A 380 -19.64 -1.41 -3.45
CA ILE A 380 -19.68 -2.86 -3.23
C ILE A 380 -20.39 -3.20 -1.92
N ASN A 381 -20.10 -2.46 -0.84
CA ASN A 381 -20.74 -2.62 0.46
C ASN A 381 -22.25 -2.29 0.42
N LYS A 382 -22.65 -1.24 -0.32
CA LYS A 382 -24.07 -0.87 -0.51
C LYS A 382 -24.82 -1.91 -1.35
N MET A 383 -24.22 -2.42 -2.43
CA MET A 383 -24.78 -3.50 -3.24
C MET A 383 -24.96 -4.78 -2.41
N GLN A 384 -23.95 -5.23 -1.66
CA GLN A 384 -24.04 -6.44 -0.84
C GLN A 384 -25.14 -6.33 0.25
N ARG A 385 -25.30 -5.16 0.88
CA ARG A 385 -26.40 -4.89 1.83
C ARG A 385 -27.79 -4.82 1.18
N THR A 386 -27.88 -4.73 -0.14
CA THR A 386 -29.13 -4.68 -0.90
C THR A 386 -29.50 -6.05 -1.46
N ILE A 387 -28.53 -6.78 -2.00
CA ILE A 387 -28.68 -8.19 -2.46
C ILE A 387 -29.13 -9.12 -1.32
N LEU A 388 -28.73 -8.84 -0.08
CA LEU A 388 -29.12 -9.63 1.11
C LEU A 388 -30.54 -9.34 1.64
N LYS A 389 -31.38 -8.56 0.95
CA LYS A 389 -32.76 -8.26 1.38
C LYS A 389 -33.78 -9.15 0.67
N PRO A 390 -34.83 -9.64 1.37
CA PRO A 390 -35.86 -10.52 0.80
C PRO A 390 -36.82 -9.84 -0.20
N THR A 391 -36.60 -8.55 -0.50
CA THR A 391 -37.31 -7.81 -1.55
C THR A 391 -36.29 -6.88 -2.20
N PRO A 392 -35.71 -7.26 -3.35
CA PRO A 392 -34.69 -6.44 -4.00
C PRO A 392 -35.33 -5.20 -4.63
N VAL A 393 -35.19 -4.06 -3.97
CA VAL A 393 -35.35 -2.75 -4.63
C VAL A 393 -34.25 -2.65 -5.68
N SER A 394 -34.62 -2.32 -6.93
CA SER A 394 -33.65 -2.16 -8.02
C SER A 394 -32.55 -1.18 -7.62
N PHE A 395 -31.31 -1.67 -7.57
CA PHE A 395 -30.13 -0.83 -7.37
C PHE A 395 -29.68 -0.35 -8.75
N GLY A 396 -29.92 0.92 -9.07
CA GLY A 396 -29.62 1.49 -10.39
C GLY A 396 -28.14 1.36 -10.76
N MET A 397 -27.86 0.86 -11.97
CA MET A 397 -26.50 0.70 -12.48
C MET A 397 -25.78 2.01 -12.75
N ASP A 398 -26.51 3.12 -12.78
CA ASP A 398 -26.05 4.51 -12.79
C ASP A 398 -24.86 4.72 -11.82
N SER A 399 -24.92 4.10 -10.63
CA SER A 399 -23.87 4.22 -9.61
C SER A 399 -22.60 3.43 -9.91
N VAL A 400 -22.68 2.39 -10.74
CA VAL A 400 -21.54 1.60 -11.22
C VAL A 400 -20.93 2.25 -12.46
N GLU A 401 -21.77 2.70 -13.39
CA GLU A 401 -21.37 3.44 -14.59
C GLU A 401 -20.58 4.71 -14.24
N ILE A 402 -21.11 5.57 -13.35
CA ILE A 402 -20.44 6.79 -12.92
C ILE A 402 -19.07 6.52 -12.25
N LEU A 403 -18.96 5.42 -11.49
CA LEU A 403 -17.68 5.03 -10.86
C LEU A 403 -16.68 4.44 -11.87
N ASN A 404 -17.17 3.83 -12.95
CA ASN A 404 -16.35 3.37 -14.05
C ASN A 404 -15.85 4.55 -14.91
N GLU A 405 -16.73 5.47 -15.31
CA GLU A 405 -16.35 6.68 -16.04
C GLU A 405 -15.33 7.53 -15.26
N LYS A 406 -15.55 7.73 -13.95
CA LYS A 406 -14.61 8.44 -13.07
C LYS A 406 -13.24 7.75 -13.00
N MET A 407 -13.20 6.41 -13.05
CA MET A 407 -11.97 5.63 -13.13
C MET A 407 -11.28 5.81 -14.48
N VAL A 408 -12.00 5.62 -15.59
CA VAL A 408 -11.50 5.78 -16.96
C VAL A 408 -10.90 7.17 -17.16
N THR A 409 -11.65 8.25 -16.88
CA THR A 409 -11.17 9.63 -17.06
C THR A 409 -9.91 9.94 -16.24
N ASN A 410 -9.80 9.40 -15.03
CA ASN A 410 -8.61 9.59 -14.20
C ASN A 410 -7.40 8.79 -14.71
N LEU A 411 -7.62 7.57 -15.21
CA LEU A 411 -6.59 6.73 -15.82
C LEU A 411 -6.09 7.33 -17.15
N GLU A 412 -6.97 7.79 -18.04
CA GLU A 412 -6.59 8.42 -19.33
C GLU A 412 -5.60 9.58 -19.13
N GLN A 413 -5.95 10.53 -18.26
CA GLN A 413 -5.14 11.71 -17.96
C GLN A 413 -3.81 11.31 -17.31
N SER A 414 -3.85 10.34 -16.39
CA SER A 414 -2.67 9.88 -15.65
C SER A 414 -1.70 9.09 -16.52
N VAL A 415 -2.21 8.17 -17.36
CA VAL A 415 -1.43 7.37 -18.31
C VAL A 415 -0.73 8.29 -19.31
N LEU A 416 -1.47 9.22 -19.93
CA LEU A 416 -0.91 10.12 -20.94
C LEU A 416 0.23 10.97 -20.36
N TYR A 417 0.08 11.49 -19.14
CA TYR A 417 1.13 12.31 -18.52
C TYR A 417 2.29 11.47 -17.95
N LEU A 418 2.02 10.25 -17.43
CA LEU A 418 3.05 9.32 -16.99
C LEU A 418 3.97 8.93 -18.16
N ILE A 419 3.40 8.42 -19.26
CA ILE A 419 4.12 8.10 -20.50
C ILE A 419 4.96 9.29 -20.96
N LYS A 420 4.40 10.51 -20.95
CA LYS A 420 5.08 11.73 -21.38
C LYS A 420 6.31 12.07 -20.53
N ILE A 421 6.26 11.91 -19.21
CA ILE A 421 7.45 12.11 -18.36
C ILE A 421 8.43 10.94 -18.49
N THR A 422 7.95 9.69 -18.57
CA THR A 422 8.80 8.51 -18.80
C THR A 422 9.61 8.65 -20.09
N ASN A 423 8.98 9.12 -21.16
CA ASN A 423 9.65 9.39 -22.44
C ASN A 423 10.64 10.54 -22.38
N ARG A 424 10.35 11.60 -21.60
CA ARG A 424 11.33 12.66 -21.32
C ARG A 424 12.56 12.10 -20.59
N GLN A 425 12.36 11.24 -19.59
CA GLN A 425 13.45 10.60 -18.85
C GLN A 425 14.23 9.57 -19.69
N LYS A 426 13.58 8.86 -20.63
CA LYS A 426 14.25 8.06 -21.67
C LYS A 426 15.12 8.95 -22.58
N MET A 427 14.58 10.08 -23.05
CA MET A 427 15.34 11.05 -23.85
C MET A 427 16.52 11.65 -23.06
N ASP A 428 16.37 11.92 -21.76
CA ASP A 428 17.48 12.36 -20.91
C ASP A 428 18.59 11.29 -20.79
N GLN A 429 18.25 10.00 -20.73
CA GLN A 429 19.25 8.91 -20.80
C GLN A 429 19.95 8.85 -22.16
N VAL A 430 19.24 9.12 -23.26
CA VAL A 430 19.82 9.21 -24.61
C VAL A 430 20.77 10.42 -24.72
N MET A 431 20.40 11.57 -24.16
CA MET A 431 21.28 12.77 -24.13
C MET A 431 22.49 12.58 -23.21
N ASP A 432 22.35 11.86 -22.09
CA ASP A 432 23.49 11.45 -21.25
C ASP A 432 24.50 10.59 -22.05
N LEU A 433 24.03 9.73 -22.97
CA LEU A 433 24.86 8.91 -23.85
C LEU A 433 25.45 9.71 -25.03
N GLU A 434 24.70 10.66 -25.59
CA GLU A 434 25.18 11.60 -26.61
C GLU A 434 26.36 12.42 -26.07
N ASN A 435 26.20 13.01 -24.88
CA ASN A 435 27.25 13.80 -24.22
C ASN A 435 28.50 12.96 -23.89
N GLN A 436 28.36 11.64 -23.71
CA GLN A 436 29.49 10.72 -23.57
C GLN A 436 30.15 10.40 -24.92
N LEU A 437 29.36 10.14 -25.97
CA LEU A 437 29.87 9.93 -27.34
C LEU A 437 30.66 11.14 -27.84
N SER A 438 30.11 12.35 -27.71
CA SER A 438 30.74 13.61 -28.10
C SER A 438 32.11 13.77 -27.43
N LYS A 439 32.19 13.65 -26.10
CA LYS A 439 33.47 13.73 -25.36
C LYS A 439 34.47 12.64 -25.74
N LEU A 440 34.00 11.42 -26.02
CA LEU A 440 34.87 10.32 -26.46
C LEU A 440 35.42 10.55 -27.88
N THR A 441 34.62 11.09 -28.81
CA THR A 441 35.08 11.39 -30.17
C THR A 441 36.01 12.60 -30.21
N GLU A 442 35.76 13.64 -29.42
CA GLU A 442 36.68 14.78 -29.27
C GLU A 442 38.04 14.34 -28.70
N ALA A 443 38.04 13.56 -27.61
CA ALA A 443 39.28 13.01 -27.03
C ALA A 443 40.03 12.07 -27.99
N LEU A 444 39.32 11.33 -28.85
CA LEU A 444 39.95 10.50 -29.88
C LEU A 444 40.51 11.35 -31.03
N GLN A 445 39.81 12.41 -31.47
CA GLN A 445 40.34 13.35 -32.46
C GLN A 445 41.61 14.05 -31.96
N GLU A 446 41.65 14.45 -30.69
CA GLU A 446 42.85 15.05 -30.10
C GLU A 446 44.01 14.06 -30.03
N GLU A 447 43.76 12.79 -29.69
CA GLU A 447 44.78 11.73 -29.71
C GLU A 447 45.35 11.53 -31.12
N PHE A 448 44.50 11.44 -32.16
CA PHE A 448 44.93 11.32 -33.56
C PHE A 448 45.73 12.55 -34.02
N GLU A 449 45.28 13.77 -33.71
CA GLU A 449 46.01 15.01 -34.03
C GLU A 449 47.36 15.06 -33.29
N ASN A 450 47.44 14.65 -32.02
CA ASN A 450 48.69 14.58 -31.26
C ASN A 450 49.66 13.50 -31.81
N ILE A 451 49.15 12.36 -32.27
CA ILE A 451 49.93 11.33 -32.98
C ILE A 451 50.46 11.87 -34.33
N ARG A 452 49.60 12.47 -35.17
CA ARG A 452 50.01 13.05 -36.47
C ARG A 452 51.09 14.13 -36.30
N ASN A 453 50.95 14.95 -35.26
CA ASN A 453 51.90 16.01 -34.92
C ASN A 453 53.15 15.50 -34.14
N LYS A 454 53.34 14.17 -34.01
CA LYS A 454 54.46 13.50 -33.31
C LYS A 454 54.64 13.90 -31.84
N LYS A 455 53.57 14.38 -31.19
CA LYS A 455 53.56 14.78 -29.77
C LYS A 455 53.36 13.62 -28.80
N SER A 456 52.83 12.49 -29.29
CA SER A 456 52.64 11.25 -28.53
C SER A 456 53.05 10.03 -29.36
N PRO A 457 53.58 8.97 -28.72
CA PRO A 457 53.87 7.71 -29.40
C PRO A 457 52.58 7.00 -29.81
N LEU A 458 52.56 6.41 -31.01
CA LEU A 458 51.44 5.58 -31.46
C LEU A 458 51.27 4.38 -30.52
N THR A 459 50.11 4.28 -29.87
CA THR A 459 49.77 3.20 -28.94
C THR A 459 48.49 2.48 -29.40
N PRO A 460 48.58 1.48 -30.31
CA PRO A 460 47.42 0.87 -30.94
C PRO A 460 46.38 0.33 -29.95
N ASN A 461 46.82 -0.20 -28.80
CA ASN A 461 45.93 -0.71 -27.75
C ASN A 461 45.08 0.39 -27.09
N LYS A 462 45.65 1.59 -26.88
CA LYS A 462 44.93 2.75 -26.29
C LYS A 462 43.87 3.26 -27.27
N LEU A 463 44.27 3.45 -28.53
CA LEU A 463 43.43 3.95 -29.61
C LEU A 463 42.28 2.96 -29.90
N ARG A 464 42.57 1.65 -29.93
CA ARG A 464 41.56 0.58 -30.02
C ARG A 464 40.59 0.61 -28.82
N ALA A 465 41.09 0.77 -27.60
CA ALA A 465 40.22 0.86 -26.42
C ALA A 465 39.32 2.12 -26.41
N GLN A 466 39.73 3.22 -27.03
CA GLN A 466 38.85 4.40 -27.25
C GLN A 466 37.79 4.11 -28.31
N LEU A 467 38.15 3.51 -29.45
CA LEU A 467 37.19 3.10 -30.49
C LEU A 467 36.16 2.10 -29.96
N ASP A 468 36.61 1.06 -29.24
CA ASP A 468 35.74 0.04 -28.64
C ASP A 468 34.77 0.66 -27.61
N LYS A 469 35.17 1.71 -26.87
CA LYS A 469 34.29 2.49 -25.97
C LYS A 469 33.26 3.33 -26.74
N ILE A 470 33.63 3.96 -27.86
CA ILE A 470 32.70 4.71 -28.71
C ILE A 470 31.66 3.74 -29.29
N GLN A 471 32.09 2.61 -29.83
CA GLN A 471 31.22 1.55 -30.35
C GLN A 471 30.23 1.04 -29.29
N GLN A 472 30.69 0.76 -28.06
CA GLN A 472 29.83 0.34 -26.95
C GLN A 472 28.81 1.42 -26.53
N THR A 473 29.20 2.70 -26.56
CA THR A 473 28.29 3.80 -26.18
C THR A 473 27.23 4.04 -27.28
N LEU A 474 27.63 3.90 -28.54
CA LEU A 474 26.74 4.01 -29.70
C LEU A 474 25.72 2.87 -29.73
N GLN A 475 26.13 1.64 -29.43
CA GLN A 475 25.21 0.50 -29.30
C GLN A 475 24.18 0.75 -28.19
N LYS A 476 24.62 1.15 -26.99
CA LYS A 476 23.71 1.47 -25.87
C LYS A 476 22.69 2.56 -26.22
N MET A 477 23.09 3.57 -26.99
CA MET A 477 22.18 4.59 -27.49
C MET A 477 21.16 4.00 -28.49
N MET A 478 21.62 3.16 -29.43
CA MET A 478 20.75 2.49 -30.40
C MET A 478 19.72 1.58 -29.71
N ASP A 479 20.15 0.82 -28.70
CA ASP A 479 19.28 -0.04 -27.88
C ASP A 479 18.20 0.79 -27.15
N LYS A 480 18.59 1.94 -26.56
CA LYS A 480 17.66 2.85 -25.87
C LYS A 480 16.67 3.54 -26.80
N LEU A 481 17.13 4.00 -27.97
CA LEU A 481 16.25 4.56 -29.01
C LEU A 481 15.28 3.50 -29.58
N SER A 482 15.73 2.26 -29.72
CA SER A 482 14.88 1.13 -30.13
C SER A 482 13.79 0.84 -29.08
N GLN A 483 14.17 0.73 -27.80
CA GLN A 483 13.22 0.59 -26.67
C GLN A 483 12.20 1.73 -26.62
N GLN A 484 12.63 2.97 -26.87
CA GLN A 484 11.75 4.14 -26.87
C GLN A 484 10.72 4.13 -28.02
N ASN A 485 11.04 3.57 -29.18
CA ASN A 485 10.12 3.51 -30.32
C ASN A 485 9.03 2.42 -30.19
N GLN A 486 9.24 1.38 -29.38
CA GLN A 486 8.30 0.25 -29.27
C GLN A 486 7.08 0.53 -28.37
N THR A 487 7.16 1.52 -27.46
CA THR A 487 6.11 1.80 -26.46
C THR A 487 5.12 2.90 -26.88
N MET A 488 5.11 3.33 -28.16
CA MET A 488 4.60 4.64 -28.58
C MET A 488 3.37 4.59 -29.50
N PRO A 489 2.32 5.40 -29.24
CA PRO A 489 1.34 5.78 -30.27
C PRO A 489 1.97 6.69 -31.34
N ASP A 490 1.57 6.52 -32.60
CA ASP A 490 2.14 7.23 -33.77
C ASP A 490 2.13 8.77 -33.64
N GLU A 491 1.18 9.35 -32.90
CA GLU A 491 1.04 10.82 -32.73
C GLU A 491 2.28 11.50 -32.13
N PHE A 492 3.10 10.76 -31.37
CA PHE A 492 4.25 11.31 -30.64
C PHE A 492 5.59 11.19 -31.38
N LEU A 493 5.62 10.57 -32.56
CA LEU A 493 6.84 10.42 -33.34
C LEU A 493 6.74 11.12 -34.70
N ASN A 494 7.58 12.14 -34.90
CA ASN A 494 7.89 12.64 -36.23
C ASN A 494 8.67 11.55 -36.98
N SER A 495 7.94 10.62 -37.62
CA SER A 495 8.46 9.38 -38.22
C SER A 495 9.48 9.56 -39.36
N LYS A 496 9.81 10.81 -39.72
CA LYS A 496 10.94 11.16 -40.58
C LYS A 496 12.28 11.18 -39.83
N ALA A 497 12.29 11.61 -38.57
CA ALA A 497 13.52 11.77 -37.78
C ALA A 497 14.14 10.42 -37.38
N THR A 498 13.33 9.45 -36.94
CA THR A 498 13.81 8.10 -36.58
C THR A 498 14.22 7.27 -37.80
N LYS A 499 13.71 7.59 -39.01
CA LYS A 499 14.06 6.91 -40.26
C LYS A 499 15.29 7.50 -40.98
N SER A 500 15.87 8.57 -40.46
CA SER A 500 17.08 9.21 -41.02
C SER A 500 18.38 8.92 -40.25
N LEU A 501 18.34 8.05 -39.24
CA LEU A 501 19.47 7.76 -38.36
C LEU A 501 20.26 6.52 -38.82
N ASN A 502 21.23 6.73 -39.71
CA ASN A 502 22.20 5.71 -40.15
C ASN A 502 23.24 5.35 -39.06
N LEU A 503 22.79 4.97 -37.86
CA LEU A 503 23.67 4.52 -36.76
C LEU A 503 24.50 3.29 -37.17
N GLU A 504 23.96 2.45 -38.05
CA GLU A 504 24.65 1.31 -38.66
C GLU A 504 25.83 1.73 -39.55
N GLU A 505 25.71 2.85 -40.27
CA GLU A 505 26.80 3.42 -41.09
C GLU A 505 27.90 4.01 -40.20
N ALA A 506 27.53 4.67 -39.09
CA ALA A 506 28.49 5.14 -38.09
C ALA A 506 29.26 3.99 -37.42
N LEU A 507 28.59 2.86 -37.11
CA LEU A 507 29.24 1.64 -36.63
C LEU A 507 30.21 1.06 -37.67
N ALA A 508 29.82 1.00 -38.94
CA ALA A 508 30.69 0.53 -40.03
C ALA A 508 31.92 1.45 -40.24
N SER A 509 31.73 2.77 -40.19
CA SER A 509 32.86 3.72 -40.24
C SER A 509 33.79 3.60 -39.03
N LEU A 510 33.31 3.29 -37.82
CA LEU A 510 34.15 3.02 -36.65
C LEU A 510 35.03 1.77 -36.83
N GLU A 511 34.49 0.70 -37.43
CA GLU A 511 35.27 -0.50 -37.76
C GLU A 511 36.30 -0.21 -38.88
N LYS A 512 35.94 0.58 -39.88
CA LYS A 512 36.86 1.08 -40.91
C LYS A 512 38.00 1.93 -40.32
N ILE A 513 37.72 2.81 -39.34
CA ILE A 513 38.74 3.61 -38.64
C ILE A 513 39.72 2.70 -37.88
N LYS A 514 39.22 1.63 -37.24
CA LYS A 514 39.99 0.63 -36.50
C LYS A 514 40.96 -0.13 -37.43
N ASP A 515 40.50 -0.52 -38.61
CA ASP A 515 41.34 -1.14 -39.64
C ASP A 515 42.40 -0.18 -40.20
N LEU A 516 42.01 1.04 -40.58
CA LEU A 516 42.93 2.06 -41.11
C LEU A 516 44.02 2.43 -40.09
N ALA A 517 43.65 2.57 -38.81
CA ALA A 517 44.60 2.80 -37.72
C ALA A 517 45.55 1.61 -37.53
N SER A 518 45.07 0.36 -37.64
CA SER A 518 45.92 -0.83 -37.57
C SER A 518 46.93 -0.92 -38.73
N GLN A 519 46.56 -0.42 -39.92
CA GLN A 519 47.41 -0.32 -41.11
C GLN A 519 48.38 0.87 -41.08
N GLY A 520 48.36 1.69 -40.02
CA GLY A 520 49.19 2.89 -39.89
C GLY A 520 48.72 4.10 -40.71
N LYS A 521 47.55 4.01 -41.36
CA LYS A 521 46.98 5.03 -42.26
C LYS A 521 46.26 6.13 -41.48
N MET A 522 47.02 6.86 -40.66
CA MET A 522 46.46 7.82 -39.69
C MET A 522 45.66 8.95 -40.34
N ASP A 523 46.05 9.44 -41.52
CA ASP A 523 45.33 10.51 -42.21
C ASP A 523 44.00 10.03 -42.83
N GLU A 524 43.95 8.80 -43.37
CA GLU A 524 42.69 8.18 -43.84
C GLU A 524 41.75 7.92 -42.66
N ALA A 525 42.27 7.39 -41.55
CA ALA A 525 41.51 7.14 -40.33
C ALA A 525 40.95 8.43 -39.70
N LEU A 526 41.74 9.51 -39.67
CA LEU A 526 41.34 10.81 -39.15
C LEU A 526 40.31 11.51 -40.04
N ALA A 527 40.36 11.32 -41.37
CA ALA A 527 39.34 11.82 -42.29
C ALA A 527 37.99 11.12 -42.04
N GLU A 528 37.99 9.79 -41.90
CA GLU A 528 36.79 9.01 -41.58
C GLU A 528 36.22 9.37 -40.19
N LEU A 529 37.08 9.55 -39.18
CA LEU A 529 36.68 10.00 -37.84
C LEU A 529 36.05 11.41 -37.83
N LYS A 530 36.49 12.29 -38.74
CA LYS A 530 35.88 13.62 -38.91
C LYS A 530 34.49 13.53 -39.56
N LYS A 531 34.24 12.57 -40.45
CA LYS A 531 32.87 12.27 -40.94
C LYS A 531 31.97 11.78 -39.80
N VAL A 532 32.40 10.74 -39.08
CA VAL A 532 31.62 10.14 -37.96
C VAL A 532 31.26 11.18 -36.89
N ALA A 533 32.18 12.09 -36.55
CA ALA A 533 31.90 13.16 -35.58
C ALA A 533 30.87 14.18 -36.08
N GLU A 534 30.82 14.46 -37.38
CA GLU A 534 29.82 15.36 -37.96
C GLU A 534 28.44 14.67 -38.06
N ASP A 535 28.41 13.38 -38.44
CA ASP A 535 27.20 12.55 -38.40
C ASP A 535 26.60 12.49 -36.98
N LEU A 536 27.45 12.33 -35.95
CA LEU A 536 27.04 12.36 -34.54
C LEU A 536 26.58 13.76 -34.08
N ARG A 537 27.13 14.86 -34.61
CA ARG A 537 26.63 16.21 -34.35
C ARG A 537 25.27 16.46 -34.99
N MET A 538 25.03 15.94 -36.21
CA MET A 538 23.71 16.01 -36.83
C MET A 538 22.67 15.23 -36.00
N LEU A 539 23.03 14.05 -35.50
CA LEU A 539 22.23 13.29 -34.53
C LEU A 539 21.95 14.09 -33.25
N ALA A 540 22.98 14.68 -32.62
CA ALA A 540 22.82 15.47 -31.39
C ALA A 540 21.84 16.64 -31.58
N ASN A 541 21.96 17.38 -32.70
CA ASN A 541 21.03 18.45 -33.03
C ASN A 541 19.58 17.95 -33.25
N GLN A 542 19.39 16.76 -33.83
CA GLN A 542 18.05 16.16 -34.00
C GLN A 542 17.46 15.69 -32.66
N LEU A 543 18.27 15.12 -31.77
CA LEU A 543 17.87 14.71 -30.43
C LEU A 543 17.50 15.92 -29.56
N ASP A 544 18.27 17.00 -29.61
CA ASP A 544 17.99 18.23 -28.86
C ASP A 544 16.72 18.94 -29.36
N GLN A 545 16.47 18.94 -30.68
CA GLN A 545 15.18 19.39 -31.25
C GLN A 545 14.02 18.50 -30.78
N ALA A 546 14.20 17.17 -30.76
CA ALA A 546 13.18 16.26 -30.27
C ALA A 546 12.89 16.51 -28.78
N LYS A 547 13.92 16.62 -27.94
CA LYS A 547 13.81 16.99 -26.51
C LYS A 547 13.12 18.34 -26.31
N SER A 548 13.51 19.37 -27.07
CA SER A 548 12.89 20.69 -27.02
C SER A 548 11.40 20.67 -27.39
N SER A 549 10.98 19.81 -28.32
CA SER A 549 9.55 19.62 -28.66
C SER A 549 8.78 18.79 -27.62
N MET A 550 9.44 17.91 -26.88
CA MET A 550 8.83 17.26 -25.69
C MET A 550 8.65 18.28 -24.55
N ASP A 551 9.62 19.15 -24.33
CA ASP A 551 9.57 20.19 -23.29
C ASP A 551 8.49 21.25 -23.56
N SER A 552 8.33 21.71 -24.80
CA SER A 552 7.24 22.66 -25.15
C SER A 552 5.84 22.04 -25.06
N LEU A 553 5.73 20.72 -25.15
CA LEU A 553 4.49 20.00 -24.86
C LEU A 553 4.24 19.81 -23.36
N VAL A 554 5.27 19.79 -22.50
CA VAL A 554 5.15 19.73 -21.04
C VAL A 554 5.22 21.15 -20.46
N ASP A 555 4.23 21.97 -20.80
CA ASP A 555 4.10 23.31 -20.24
C ASP A 555 3.71 23.22 -18.75
N ASN A 556 4.73 23.18 -17.89
CA ASN A 556 4.59 22.87 -16.47
C ASN A 556 3.66 23.84 -15.74
N GLN A 557 3.55 25.10 -16.20
CA GLN A 557 2.63 26.09 -15.63
C GLN A 557 1.17 25.75 -15.93
N ILE A 558 0.86 25.28 -17.14
CA ILE A 558 -0.48 24.80 -17.49
C ILE A 558 -0.79 23.51 -16.70
N MET A 559 0.16 22.59 -16.57
CA MET A 559 -0.03 21.36 -15.80
C MET A 559 -0.19 21.61 -14.29
N GLU A 560 0.49 22.62 -13.73
CA GLU A 560 0.29 23.07 -12.35
C GLU A 560 -1.11 23.66 -12.17
N GLN A 561 -1.55 24.57 -13.06
CA GLN A 561 -2.90 25.13 -13.06
C GLN A 561 -4.01 24.06 -13.24
N ILE A 562 -3.77 23.01 -14.05
CA ILE A 562 -4.68 21.86 -14.17
C ILE A 562 -4.77 21.10 -12.83
N ASN A 563 -3.65 20.77 -12.20
CA ASN A 563 -3.65 20.05 -10.92
C ASN A 563 -4.26 20.88 -9.78
N GLU A 564 -3.95 22.19 -9.71
CA GLU A 564 -4.63 23.10 -8.79
C GLU A 564 -6.14 23.15 -9.04
N SER A 565 -6.56 23.21 -10.31
CA SER A 565 -7.98 23.20 -10.67
C SER A 565 -8.66 21.89 -10.27
N VAL A 566 -8.03 20.73 -10.47
CA VAL A 566 -8.55 19.42 -10.02
C VAL A 566 -8.69 19.38 -8.49
N MET A 567 -7.69 19.87 -7.74
CA MET A 567 -7.80 19.97 -6.28
C MET A 567 -8.93 20.92 -5.84
N GLN A 568 -9.14 22.05 -6.54
CA GLN A 568 -10.27 22.94 -6.28
C GLN A 568 -11.62 22.29 -6.63
N LEU A 569 -11.70 21.45 -7.68
CA LEU A 569 -12.91 20.68 -8.00
C LEU A 569 -13.23 19.68 -6.89
N GLU A 570 -12.26 18.92 -6.40
CA GLU A 570 -12.47 18.00 -5.27
C GLU A 570 -12.90 18.74 -4.00
N ILE A 571 -12.29 19.88 -3.70
CA ILE A 571 -12.67 20.71 -2.55
C ILE A 571 -14.11 21.22 -2.71
N LEU A 572 -14.50 21.62 -3.92
CA LEU A 572 -15.87 22.05 -4.26
C LEU A 572 -16.87 20.90 -4.11
N GLU A 573 -16.54 19.71 -4.60
CA GLU A 573 -17.35 18.49 -4.48
C GLU A 573 -17.54 18.08 -3.02
N ARG A 574 -16.46 18.05 -2.23
CA ARG A 574 -16.49 17.73 -0.79
C ARG A 574 -17.34 18.75 -0.01
N LYS A 575 -17.23 20.05 -0.32
CA LYS A 575 -18.11 21.09 0.26
C LYS A 575 -19.58 20.88 -0.12
N GLN A 576 -19.88 20.51 -1.37
CA GLN A 576 -21.26 20.26 -1.81
C GLN A 576 -21.85 18.99 -1.17
N LYS A 577 -21.08 17.88 -1.10
CA LYS A 577 -21.44 16.67 -0.34
C LYS A 577 -21.80 17.00 1.11
N ALA A 578 -21.04 17.89 1.78
CA ALA A 578 -21.36 18.35 3.13
C ALA A 578 -22.66 19.18 3.22
N VAL A 579 -22.94 20.09 2.27
CA VAL A 579 -24.21 20.84 2.23
C VAL A 579 -25.41 19.91 1.99
N LEU A 580 -25.27 18.90 1.14
CA LEU A 580 -26.30 17.87 0.92
C LEU A 580 -26.56 17.06 2.20
N GLN A 581 -25.53 16.67 2.95
CA GLN A 581 -25.70 16.00 4.24
C GLN A 581 -26.40 16.91 5.26
N GLU A 582 -25.93 18.14 5.44
CA GLU A 582 -26.49 19.08 6.42
C GLU A 582 -27.94 19.48 6.11
N THR A 583 -28.32 19.56 4.83
CA THR A 583 -29.73 19.80 4.41
C THR A 583 -30.59 18.56 4.54
N SER A 584 -30.05 17.36 4.30
CA SER A 584 -30.74 16.08 4.54
C SER A 584 -31.11 15.90 6.02
N GLU A 585 -30.20 16.22 6.95
CA GLU A 585 -30.51 16.22 8.40
C GLU A 585 -31.70 17.12 8.74
N ILE A 586 -31.74 18.35 8.18
CA ILE A 586 -32.82 19.30 8.43
C ILE A 586 -34.14 18.76 7.85
N ASN A 587 -34.09 18.12 6.68
CA ASN A 587 -35.25 17.46 6.07
C ASN A 587 -35.78 16.31 6.93
N GLN A 588 -34.89 15.47 7.48
CA GLN A 588 -35.26 14.39 8.40
C GLN A 588 -35.87 14.92 9.71
N LYS A 589 -35.26 15.96 10.32
CA LYS A 589 -35.80 16.62 11.52
C LYS A 589 -37.15 17.29 11.25
N LEU A 590 -37.31 17.92 10.10
CA LEU A 590 -38.58 18.50 9.64
C LEU A 590 -39.66 17.43 9.46
N ARG A 591 -39.35 16.30 8.81
CA ARG A 591 -40.26 15.13 8.67
C ARG A 591 -40.61 14.50 10.03
N ALA A 592 -39.66 14.42 10.97
CA ALA A 592 -39.91 13.91 12.32
C ALA A 592 -40.78 14.86 13.17
N ASN A 593 -40.57 16.17 13.08
CA ASN A 593 -41.40 17.18 13.74
C ASN A 593 -42.81 17.24 13.14
N GLN A 594 -42.93 17.07 11.82
CA GLN A 594 -44.22 16.86 11.13
C GLN A 594 -44.93 15.64 11.71
N ALA A 595 -44.30 14.46 11.70
CA ALA A 595 -44.91 13.24 12.24
C ALA A 595 -45.37 13.41 13.70
N ARG A 596 -44.56 14.03 14.57
CA ARG A 596 -44.92 14.27 15.98
C ARG A 596 -46.08 15.23 16.19
N GLN A 597 -46.23 16.27 15.36
CA GLN A 597 -47.42 17.13 15.42
C GLN A 597 -48.66 16.46 14.79
N PHE A 598 -48.46 15.63 13.77
CA PHE A 598 -49.56 14.89 13.18
C PHE A 598 -50.08 13.81 14.12
N ASP A 599 -49.24 13.12 14.89
CA ASP A 599 -49.65 12.06 15.82
C ASP A 599 -50.75 12.51 16.83
N SER A 600 -50.55 13.66 17.48
CA SER A 600 -51.55 14.21 18.41
C SER A 600 -52.81 14.72 17.72
N LEU A 601 -52.67 15.37 16.56
CA LEU A 601 -53.81 15.86 15.76
C LEU A 601 -54.64 14.70 15.18
N ILE A 602 -53.99 13.66 14.66
CA ILE A 602 -54.58 12.43 14.12
C ILE A 602 -55.41 11.75 15.20
N LYS A 603 -54.86 11.60 16.42
CA LYS A 603 -55.59 10.98 17.52
C LYS A 603 -56.86 11.75 17.88
N SER A 604 -56.76 13.07 18.13
CA SER A 604 -57.95 13.88 18.42
C SER A 604 -58.98 13.88 17.28
N PHE A 605 -58.50 13.82 16.03
CA PHE A 605 -59.34 13.76 14.84
C PHE A 605 -60.09 12.44 14.74
N PHE A 606 -59.44 11.29 15.00
CA PHE A 606 -60.11 9.99 14.97
C PHE A 606 -61.04 9.77 16.16
N ASP A 607 -60.69 10.27 17.36
CA ASP A 607 -61.61 10.31 18.51
C ASP A 607 -62.89 11.13 18.16
N GLU A 608 -62.73 12.27 17.48
CA GLU A 608 -63.84 13.09 16.99
C GLU A 608 -64.67 12.46 15.87
N LEU A 609 -64.04 11.72 14.94
CA LEU A 609 -64.76 10.97 13.89
C LEU A 609 -65.52 9.80 14.48
N LYS A 610 -64.89 9.04 15.39
CA LYS A 610 -65.48 7.89 16.07
C LYS A 610 -66.75 8.28 16.82
N LYS A 611 -66.77 9.45 17.46
CA LYS A 611 -67.94 10.00 18.14
C LYS A 611 -69.10 10.28 17.17
N ASP A 612 -68.84 10.93 16.04
CA ASP A 612 -69.88 11.24 15.05
C ASP A 612 -70.44 9.95 14.41
N VAL A 613 -69.56 8.99 14.08
CA VAL A 613 -69.95 7.69 13.50
C VAL A 613 -70.75 6.84 14.51
N GLN A 614 -70.34 6.81 15.78
CA GLN A 614 -71.07 6.10 16.83
C GLN A 614 -72.50 6.66 16.99
N ALA A 615 -72.67 7.99 17.01
CA ALA A 615 -73.99 8.60 17.05
C ALA A 615 -74.87 8.22 15.85
N ILE A 616 -74.30 8.08 14.65
CA ILE A 616 -75.02 7.55 13.48
C ILE A 616 -75.42 6.08 13.67
N GLN A 617 -74.53 5.24 14.21
CA GLN A 617 -74.84 3.82 14.48
C GLN A 617 -75.98 3.66 15.49
N ASP A 618 -76.01 4.49 16.53
CA ASP A 618 -77.02 4.42 17.58
C ASP A 618 -78.41 4.81 17.04
N ILE A 619 -78.51 5.88 16.24
CA ILE A 619 -79.76 6.25 15.54
C ILE A 619 -80.22 5.11 14.61
N LEU A 620 -79.33 4.58 13.76
CA LEU A 620 -79.66 3.46 12.85
C LEU A 620 -80.04 2.16 13.59
N LYS A 621 -79.59 1.99 14.83
CA LYS A 621 -79.96 0.87 15.71
C LYS A 621 -81.35 1.08 16.31
N GLU A 622 -81.68 2.30 16.75
CA GLU A 622 -83.02 2.66 17.21
C GLU A 622 -84.06 2.58 16.09
N ASP A 623 -83.75 3.09 14.89
CA ASP A 623 -84.57 2.94 13.68
C ASP A 623 -84.87 1.47 13.39
N SER A 624 -83.85 0.61 13.50
CA SER A 624 -83.97 -0.84 13.26
C SER A 624 -84.94 -1.49 14.24
N SER A 625 -84.81 -1.19 15.54
CA SER A 625 -85.68 -1.75 16.58
C SER A 625 -87.11 -1.21 16.46
N TYR A 626 -87.26 0.10 16.30
CA TYR A 626 -88.54 0.77 16.07
C TYR A 626 -89.27 0.15 14.88
N LEU A 627 -88.61 -0.02 13.74
CA LEU A 627 -89.23 -0.61 12.55
C LEU A 627 -89.58 -2.10 12.67
N ASP A 628 -88.99 -2.84 13.60
CA ASP A 628 -89.36 -4.23 13.89
C ASP A 628 -90.53 -4.37 14.86
N GLU A 629 -90.65 -3.47 15.83
CA GLU A 629 -91.72 -3.44 16.83
C GLU A 629 -92.96 -2.64 16.36
N HIS A 630 -92.83 -1.78 15.35
CA HIS A 630 -93.91 -0.87 14.96
C HIS A 630 -95.14 -1.60 14.40
N ARG A 631 -96.30 -1.39 15.02
CA ARG A 631 -97.58 -2.05 14.67
C ARG A 631 -97.91 -2.00 13.18
N THR A 632 -97.69 -0.85 12.53
CA THR A 632 -97.97 -0.67 11.10
C THR A 632 -97.00 -1.48 10.20
N MET A 633 -95.75 -1.68 10.63
CA MET A 633 -94.78 -2.55 9.95
C MET A 633 -95.04 -4.04 10.21
N ILE A 634 -95.48 -4.40 11.42
CA ILE A 634 -95.93 -5.76 11.74
C ILE A 634 -97.13 -6.13 10.86
N LYS A 635 -98.18 -5.30 10.78
CA LYS A 635 -99.32 -5.56 9.89
C LYS A 635 -98.90 -5.62 8.41
N THR A 636 -97.96 -4.79 7.97
CA THR A 636 -97.41 -4.87 6.60
C THR A 636 -96.75 -6.23 6.34
N ARG A 637 -95.90 -6.70 7.26
CA ARG A 637 -95.24 -8.01 7.20
C ARG A 637 -96.25 -9.16 7.17
N GLU A 638 -97.29 -9.10 7.99
CA GLU A 638 -98.38 -10.09 8.02
C GLU A 638 -99.14 -10.14 6.70
N LEU A 639 -99.59 -8.98 6.19
CA LEU A 639 -100.29 -8.88 4.91
C LEU A 639 -99.41 -9.32 3.73
N MET A 640 -98.12 -9.02 3.72
CA MET A 640 -97.19 -9.51 2.68
C MET A 640 -97.00 -11.04 2.73
N GLN A 641 -96.98 -11.64 3.92
CA GLN A 641 -96.98 -13.10 4.05
C GLN A 641 -98.31 -13.72 3.60
N GLU A 642 -99.44 -13.06 3.85
CA GLU A 642 -100.74 -13.47 3.33
C GLU A 642 -100.80 -13.35 1.81
N GLU A 643 -100.33 -12.23 1.25
CA GLU A 643 -100.23 -11.98 -0.20
C GLU A 643 -99.41 -13.08 -0.88
N ALA A 644 -98.25 -13.46 -0.31
CA ALA A 644 -97.43 -14.55 -0.81
C ALA A 644 -98.17 -15.91 -0.79
N LYS A 645 -98.88 -16.23 0.30
CA LYS A 645 -99.72 -17.44 0.40
C LYS A 645 -100.86 -17.44 -0.63
N ILE A 646 -101.52 -16.29 -0.82
CA ILE A 646 -102.59 -16.12 -1.82
C ILE A 646 -102.02 -16.28 -3.24
N ARG A 647 -100.85 -15.71 -3.55
CA ARG A 647 -100.16 -15.90 -4.84
C ARG A 647 -99.77 -17.36 -5.09
N GLN A 648 -99.28 -18.08 -4.08
CA GLN A 648 -99.01 -19.51 -4.17
C GLN A 648 -100.31 -20.31 -4.41
N LYS A 649 -101.40 -19.99 -3.70
CA LYS A 649 -102.73 -20.59 -3.91
C LYS A 649 -103.27 -20.31 -5.31
N ILE A 650 -103.09 -19.10 -5.85
CA ILE A 650 -103.43 -18.77 -7.25
C ILE A 650 -102.60 -19.59 -8.24
N LYS A 651 -101.30 -19.82 -7.97
CA LYS A 651 -100.47 -20.68 -8.82
C LYS A 651 -100.97 -22.12 -8.85
N SER A 652 -101.34 -22.70 -7.69
CA SER A 652 -101.87 -24.07 -7.65
C SER A 652 -103.30 -24.19 -8.20
N LEU A 653 -104.15 -23.17 -8.01
CA LEU A 653 -105.48 -23.11 -8.62
C LEU A 653 -105.41 -22.94 -10.14
N ASN A 654 -104.55 -22.05 -10.67
CA ASN A 654 -104.33 -21.92 -12.12
C ASN A 654 -103.99 -23.30 -12.74
N GLN A 655 -103.08 -24.06 -12.12
CA GLN A 655 -102.70 -25.40 -12.60
C GLN A 655 -103.92 -26.33 -12.59
N LYS A 656 -104.62 -26.47 -11.45
CA LYS A 656 -105.83 -27.31 -11.35
C LYS A 656 -106.92 -26.94 -12.36
N THR A 657 -107.12 -25.65 -12.66
CA THR A 657 -108.10 -25.20 -13.67
C THR A 657 -107.70 -25.58 -15.09
N ILE A 658 -106.40 -25.64 -15.40
CA ILE A 658 -105.89 -26.13 -16.69
C ILE A 658 -106.07 -27.66 -16.77
N ASP A 659 -105.72 -28.37 -15.70
CA ASP A 659 -105.81 -29.83 -15.62
C ASP A 659 -107.27 -30.32 -15.68
N SER A 660 -108.23 -29.56 -15.14
CA SER A 660 -109.66 -29.91 -15.12
C SER A 660 -110.44 -29.54 -16.40
N SER A 661 -109.76 -29.30 -17.52
CA SER A 661 -110.34 -28.70 -18.75
C SER A 661 -111.35 -29.57 -19.51
N LEU A 662 -111.61 -30.81 -19.07
CA LEU A 662 -112.56 -31.76 -19.67
C LEU A 662 -113.66 -32.25 -18.70
N ASN A 663 -113.73 -31.72 -17.48
CA ASN A 663 -114.70 -32.14 -16.45
C ASN A 663 -115.69 -31.01 -16.06
N GLU A 664 -116.84 -31.37 -15.51
CA GLU A 664 -117.87 -30.41 -15.06
C GLU A 664 -117.37 -29.44 -13.96
N ASP A 665 -116.39 -29.84 -13.15
CA ASP A 665 -115.77 -29.03 -12.08
C ASP A 665 -115.09 -27.73 -12.57
N LEU A 666 -114.86 -27.58 -13.87
CA LEU A 666 -114.12 -26.46 -14.46
C LEU A 666 -114.70 -25.09 -14.06
N ALA A 667 -116.03 -24.97 -13.97
CA ALA A 667 -116.70 -23.73 -13.61
C ALA A 667 -116.43 -23.30 -12.16
N ASP A 668 -116.48 -24.23 -11.19
CA ASP A 668 -116.19 -23.93 -9.78
C ASP A 668 -114.70 -23.74 -9.51
N ASN A 669 -113.81 -24.38 -10.29
CA ASN A 669 -112.38 -24.07 -10.29
C ASN A 669 -112.13 -22.61 -10.74
N PHE A 670 -112.74 -22.16 -11.84
CA PHE A 670 -112.63 -20.75 -12.28
C PHE A 670 -113.21 -19.75 -11.28
N LYS A 671 -114.35 -20.07 -10.65
CA LYS A 671 -114.97 -19.25 -9.59
C LYS A 671 -114.05 -19.12 -8.38
N THR A 672 -113.55 -20.24 -7.85
CA THR A 672 -112.60 -20.29 -6.73
C THR A 672 -111.32 -19.52 -7.03
N LEU A 673 -110.80 -19.62 -8.26
CA LEU A 673 -109.64 -18.87 -8.74
C LEU A 673 -109.92 -17.37 -8.79
N ASN A 674 -111.06 -16.94 -9.32
CA ASN A 674 -111.44 -15.52 -9.40
C ASN A 674 -111.69 -14.90 -8.02
N ASP A 675 -112.32 -15.62 -7.08
CA ASP A 675 -112.48 -15.14 -5.72
C ASP A 675 -111.16 -15.10 -4.94
N THR A 676 -110.23 -16.03 -5.21
CA THR A 676 -108.85 -15.94 -4.68
C THR A 676 -108.07 -14.76 -5.30
N ARG A 677 -108.30 -14.41 -6.57
CA ARG A 677 -107.76 -13.19 -7.20
C ARG A 677 -108.37 -11.91 -6.62
N ARG A 678 -109.67 -11.91 -6.26
CA ARG A 678 -110.33 -10.82 -5.52
C ARG A 678 -109.75 -10.67 -4.10
N GLN A 679 -109.45 -11.76 -3.41
CA GLN A 679 -108.73 -11.74 -2.13
C GLN A 679 -107.35 -11.07 -2.30
N LEU A 680 -106.55 -11.49 -3.29
CA LEU A 680 -105.26 -10.87 -3.59
C LEU A 680 -105.39 -9.34 -3.80
N SER A 681 -106.38 -8.92 -4.58
CA SER A 681 -106.61 -7.48 -4.84
C SER A 681 -106.98 -6.69 -3.59
N LYS A 682 -107.66 -7.30 -2.61
CA LYS A 682 -107.95 -6.69 -1.31
C LYS A 682 -106.68 -6.60 -0.45
N THR A 683 -105.92 -7.69 -0.32
CA THR A 683 -104.66 -7.71 0.44
C THR A 683 -103.65 -6.68 -0.08
N ILE A 684 -103.48 -6.58 -1.40
CA ILE A 684 -102.63 -5.55 -2.03
C ILE A 684 -103.15 -4.14 -1.73
N SER A 685 -104.47 -3.91 -1.82
CA SER A 685 -105.05 -2.61 -1.48
C SER A 685 -104.87 -2.25 0.00
N GLU A 686 -104.88 -3.22 0.92
CA GLU A 686 -104.56 -2.96 2.33
C GLU A 686 -103.09 -2.61 2.53
N ILE A 687 -102.15 -3.32 1.90
CA ILE A 687 -100.71 -3.01 1.94
C ILE A 687 -100.45 -1.59 1.42
N ASP A 688 -101.03 -1.22 0.27
CA ASP A 688 -100.85 0.11 -0.30
C ASP A 688 -101.53 1.22 0.53
N ASN A 689 -102.64 0.91 1.22
CA ASN A 689 -103.27 1.83 2.18
C ASN A 689 -102.41 2.05 3.44
N LEU A 690 -101.58 1.09 3.88
CA LEU A 690 -100.59 1.31 4.95
C LEU A 690 -99.43 2.22 4.50
N ARG A 691 -99.22 2.38 3.19
CA ARG A 691 -98.22 3.29 2.57
C ARG A 691 -96.77 3.02 3.02
N THR A 692 -96.47 1.79 3.44
CA THR A 692 -95.20 1.38 4.05
C THR A 692 -94.11 0.99 3.05
N ARG A 693 -94.37 0.98 1.74
CA ARG A 693 -93.45 0.45 0.71
C ARG A 693 -92.02 1.01 0.79
N GLY A 694 -91.84 2.33 0.74
CA GLY A 694 -90.51 2.97 0.84
C GLY A 694 -89.84 2.83 2.22
N ILE A 695 -90.63 2.57 3.26
CA ILE A 695 -90.15 2.29 4.62
C ILE A 695 -89.64 0.85 4.71
N GLN A 696 -90.34 -0.11 4.08
CA GLN A 696 -89.92 -1.50 3.94
C GLN A 696 -88.63 -1.60 3.10
N GLU A 697 -88.55 -0.88 1.98
CA GLU A 697 -87.32 -0.78 1.18
C GLU A 697 -86.12 -0.26 2.01
N PHE A 698 -86.32 0.78 2.83
CA PHE A 698 -85.28 1.27 3.74
C PHE A 698 -84.91 0.21 4.77
N LYS A 699 -85.89 -0.45 5.40
CA LYS A 699 -85.68 -1.51 6.40
C LYS A 699 -84.87 -2.69 5.85
N GLU A 700 -85.09 -3.07 4.60
CA GLU A 700 -84.35 -4.15 3.92
C GLU A 700 -82.89 -3.75 3.62
N ASN A 701 -82.62 -2.46 3.40
CA ASN A 701 -81.27 -1.95 3.17
C ASN A 701 -80.54 -1.53 4.47
N LEU A 702 -81.28 -1.29 5.56
CA LEU A 702 -80.75 -0.84 6.85
C LEU A 702 -79.62 -1.72 7.41
N PRO A 703 -79.60 -3.07 7.27
CA PRO A 703 -78.45 -3.89 7.65
C PRO A 703 -77.18 -3.56 6.85
N GLN A 704 -77.29 -3.22 5.56
CA GLN A 704 -76.14 -2.81 4.74
C GLN A 704 -75.64 -1.42 5.14
N ILE A 705 -76.55 -0.49 5.43
CA ILE A 705 -76.20 0.87 5.90
C ILE A 705 -75.49 0.78 7.25
N LYS A 706 -76.04 0.01 8.20
CA LYS A 706 -75.41 -0.27 9.51
C LYS A 706 -74.02 -0.86 9.34
N LYS A 707 -73.84 -1.88 8.49
CA LYS A 707 -72.53 -2.46 8.19
C LYS A 707 -71.52 -1.45 7.63
N LYS A 708 -71.94 -0.52 6.77
CA LYS A 708 -71.05 0.56 6.28
C LYS A 708 -70.59 1.47 7.41
N TYR A 709 -71.47 1.82 8.36
CA TYR A 709 -71.10 2.62 9.53
C TYR A 709 -70.33 1.84 10.61
N GLU A 710 -70.52 0.51 10.71
CA GLU A 710 -69.67 -0.41 11.48
C GLU A 710 -68.24 -0.39 10.94
N THR A 711 -68.04 -0.60 9.64
CA THR A 711 -66.70 -0.52 9.03
C THR A 711 -66.11 0.89 9.05
N LEU A 712 -66.91 1.96 8.93
CA LEU A 712 -66.41 3.32 9.17
C LEU A 712 -65.90 3.51 10.60
N LYS A 713 -66.52 2.90 11.62
CA LYS A 713 -66.04 2.95 13.00
C LYS A 713 -64.78 2.09 13.18
N GLU A 714 -64.73 0.89 12.62
CA GLU A 714 -63.52 0.05 12.62
C GLU A 714 -62.33 0.83 12.03
N LEU A 715 -62.53 1.55 10.93
CA LEU A 715 -61.51 2.38 10.29
C LEU A 715 -61.08 3.60 11.13
N THR A 716 -61.94 4.17 12.01
CA THR A 716 -61.49 5.19 12.97
C THR A 716 -60.71 4.58 14.14
N GLU A 717 -61.02 3.35 14.55
CA GLU A 717 -60.26 2.63 15.58
C GLU A 717 -58.88 2.16 15.06
N LEU A 718 -58.80 1.81 13.78
CA LEU A 718 -57.56 1.47 13.07
C LEU A 718 -56.75 2.70 12.60
N ASN A 719 -57.31 3.91 12.70
CA ASN A 719 -56.74 5.17 12.22
C ASN A 719 -56.47 5.22 10.70
N ASP A 720 -57.21 4.48 9.87
CA ASP A 720 -57.04 4.48 8.41
C ASP A 720 -57.85 5.61 7.76
N LEU A 721 -57.16 6.71 7.47
CA LEU A 721 -57.76 7.90 6.85
C LEU A 721 -58.14 7.68 5.38
N ASN A 722 -57.48 6.76 4.67
CA ASN A 722 -57.67 6.58 3.24
C ASN A 722 -58.93 5.74 2.96
N GLU A 723 -59.01 4.56 3.55
CA GLU A 723 -60.19 3.69 3.41
C GLU A 723 -61.42 4.32 4.06
N PHE A 724 -61.28 5.02 5.19
CA PHE A 724 -62.39 5.78 5.78
C PHE A 724 -62.94 6.81 4.79
N ASN A 725 -62.07 7.60 4.14
CA ASN A 725 -62.47 8.63 3.18
C ASN A 725 -63.09 8.03 1.90
N VAL A 726 -62.65 6.84 1.45
CA VAL A 726 -63.24 6.12 0.31
C VAL A 726 -64.63 5.60 0.67
N LEU A 727 -64.77 4.85 1.77
CA LEU A 727 -66.05 4.29 2.22
C LEU A 727 -67.05 5.39 2.58
N PHE A 728 -66.60 6.47 3.21
CA PHE A 728 -67.44 7.60 3.61
C PHE A 728 -68.06 8.30 2.39
N LYS A 729 -67.26 8.58 1.34
CA LYS A 729 -67.75 9.17 0.08
C LYS A 729 -68.82 8.33 -0.61
N ASN A 730 -68.77 7.01 -0.46
CA ASN A 730 -69.76 6.10 -1.03
C ASN A 730 -71.01 5.94 -0.14
N THR A 731 -70.88 6.18 1.17
CA THR A 731 -71.97 5.98 2.15
C THR A 731 -72.81 7.24 2.36
N TYR A 732 -72.19 8.43 2.42
CA TYR A 732 -72.88 9.69 2.68
C TYR A 732 -73.95 10.06 1.63
N PRO A 733 -73.75 9.88 0.31
CA PRO A 733 -74.80 10.12 -0.70
C PRO A 733 -76.00 9.19 -0.57
N GLU A 734 -75.81 7.97 -0.04
CA GLU A 734 -76.90 7.02 0.16
C GLU A 734 -77.87 7.49 1.25
N ILE A 735 -77.38 8.09 2.34
CA ILE A 735 -78.23 8.69 3.37
C ILE A 735 -79.12 9.79 2.78
N PHE A 736 -78.60 10.65 1.90
CA PHE A 736 -79.42 11.66 1.23
C PHE A 736 -80.51 11.05 0.35
N ARG A 737 -80.23 9.92 -0.34
CA ARG A 737 -81.24 9.18 -1.12
C ARG A 737 -82.38 8.68 -0.22
N TRP A 738 -82.04 8.03 0.90
CA TRP A 738 -83.05 7.55 1.85
C TRP A 738 -83.82 8.69 2.52
N GLN A 739 -83.16 9.78 2.88
CA GLN A 739 -83.79 10.99 3.41
C GLN A 739 -84.78 11.59 2.40
N GLY A 740 -84.42 11.64 1.11
CA GLY A 740 -85.31 12.06 0.02
C GLY A 740 -86.55 11.16 -0.09
N ASN A 741 -86.35 9.84 -0.05
CA ASN A 741 -87.44 8.86 -0.07
C ASN A 741 -88.39 9.03 1.12
N MET A 742 -87.88 9.24 2.35
CA MET A 742 -88.72 9.47 3.53
C MET A 742 -89.51 10.78 3.45
N ARG A 743 -88.92 11.86 2.92
CA ARG A 743 -89.65 13.12 2.65
C ARG A 743 -90.77 12.98 1.63
N ALA A 744 -90.69 11.99 0.73
CA ALA A 744 -91.74 11.67 -0.23
C ALA A 744 -92.80 10.68 0.34
N SER A 745 -92.57 10.14 1.54
CA SER A 745 -93.53 9.23 2.19
C SER A 745 -94.85 9.94 2.51
N ARG A 746 -95.96 9.24 2.28
CA ARG A 746 -97.31 9.67 2.68
C ARG A 746 -97.82 8.95 3.94
N ASN A 747 -96.90 8.33 4.69
CA ASN A 747 -97.11 7.74 6.00
C ASN A 747 -96.41 8.65 7.02
N GLN A 748 -97.17 9.48 7.74
CA GLN A 748 -96.64 10.45 8.71
C GLN A 748 -96.13 9.77 9.99
N ASP A 749 -96.93 8.82 10.48
CA ASP A 749 -96.72 7.96 11.66
C ASP A 749 -95.27 7.44 11.79
N ILE A 750 -94.74 6.79 10.74
CA ILE A 750 -93.35 6.33 10.69
C ILE A 750 -92.43 7.31 9.93
N GLY A 751 -92.94 7.90 8.85
CA GLY A 751 -92.12 8.64 7.89
C GLY A 751 -91.56 9.94 8.44
N ASP A 752 -92.29 10.65 9.31
CA ASP A 752 -91.80 11.90 9.89
C ASP A 752 -90.67 11.65 10.91
N ARG A 753 -90.73 10.56 11.70
CA ARG A 753 -89.61 10.13 12.55
C ARG A 753 -88.38 9.79 11.71
N LEU A 754 -88.48 8.87 10.76
CA LEU A 754 -87.31 8.47 9.94
C LEU A 754 -86.72 9.64 9.14
N ASN A 755 -87.55 10.59 8.71
CA ASN A 755 -87.13 11.84 8.08
C ASN A 755 -86.37 12.77 9.05
N GLN A 756 -86.72 12.79 10.35
CA GLN A 756 -85.96 13.49 11.39
C GLN A 756 -84.63 12.77 11.69
N ASP A 757 -84.67 11.46 11.90
CA ASP A 757 -83.50 10.66 12.27
C ASP A 757 -82.47 10.63 11.12
N LEU A 758 -82.91 10.53 9.85
CA LEU A 758 -82.06 10.72 8.65
C LEU A 758 -81.64 12.19 8.41
N ARG A 759 -82.27 13.21 9.02
CA ARG A 759 -81.72 14.59 9.03
C ARG A 759 -80.55 14.69 9.99
N GLU A 760 -80.64 14.09 11.16
CA GLU A 760 -79.56 14.11 12.14
C GLU A 760 -78.36 13.29 11.65
N ILE A 761 -78.58 12.12 11.06
CA ILE A 761 -77.51 11.35 10.40
C ILE A 761 -76.86 12.18 9.27
N ALA A 762 -77.63 12.88 8.43
CA ALA A 762 -77.07 13.76 7.40
C ALA A 762 -76.25 14.93 8.00
N ARG A 763 -76.68 15.50 9.14
CA ARG A 763 -75.96 16.55 9.88
C ARG A 763 -74.62 16.04 10.43
N LEU A 764 -74.60 14.84 11.01
CA LEU A 764 -73.39 14.20 11.53
C LEU A 764 -72.39 13.89 10.41
N ASN A 765 -72.86 13.35 9.27
CA ASN A 765 -72.00 13.17 8.09
C ASN A 765 -71.44 14.51 7.56
N ALA A 766 -72.21 15.60 7.58
CA ALA A 766 -71.71 16.91 7.16
C ALA A 766 -70.54 17.41 8.04
N GLU A 767 -70.60 17.17 9.36
CA GLU A 767 -69.49 17.46 10.28
C GLU A 767 -68.27 16.55 10.03
N ILE A 768 -68.46 15.25 9.79
CA ILE A 768 -67.38 14.33 9.36
C ILE A 768 -66.68 14.87 8.10
N SER A 769 -67.43 15.28 7.08
CA SER A 769 -66.88 15.83 5.83
C SER A 769 -66.13 17.16 6.05
N LYS A 770 -66.58 17.98 7.01
CA LYS A 770 -65.97 19.26 7.40
C LYS A 770 -64.69 19.07 8.22
N LYS A 771 -64.64 18.05 9.10
CA LYS A 771 -63.44 17.59 9.80
C LYS A 771 -62.39 17.09 8.80
N LEU A 772 -62.75 16.15 7.91
CA LEU A 772 -61.88 15.64 6.83
C LEU A 772 -61.25 16.76 5.99
N GLY A 773 -62.08 17.70 5.50
CA GLY A 773 -61.61 18.83 4.71
C GLY A 773 -60.72 19.82 5.48
N SER A 774 -60.83 19.86 6.81
CA SER A 774 -59.99 20.71 7.66
C SER A 774 -58.65 20.07 7.98
N MET A 775 -58.64 18.76 8.27
CA MET A 775 -57.40 17.99 8.48
C MET A 775 -56.47 18.08 7.26
N LYS A 776 -57.01 17.93 6.04
CA LYS A 776 -56.25 18.12 4.79
C LYS A 776 -55.53 19.48 4.73
N ARG A 777 -56.23 20.57 5.06
CA ARG A 777 -55.67 21.94 5.02
C ARG A 777 -54.58 22.17 6.07
N SER A 778 -54.70 21.54 7.25
CA SER A 778 -53.67 21.58 8.30
C SER A 778 -52.39 20.85 7.87
N ILE A 779 -52.52 19.71 7.17
CA ILE A 779 -51.37 18.99 6.59
C ILE A 779 -50.65 19.83 5.54
N GLU A 780 -51.40 20.49 4.64
CA GLU A 780 -50.83 21.27 3.54
C GLU A 780 -50.12 22.57 3.99
N LYS A 781 -50.62 23.26 5.02
CA LYS A 781 -50.09 24.58 5.43
C LYS A 781 -48.82 24.56 6.30
N ASN A 782 -48.59 23.53 7.12
CA ASN A 782 -47.58 23.61 8.18
C ASN A 782 -46.12 23.38 7.76
N SER A 783 -45.84 22.92 6.53
CA SER A 783 -44.49 22.44 6.15
C SER A 783 -43.34 23.46 6.28
N GLN A 784 -43.60 24.77 6.23
CA GLN A 784 -42.59 25.83 6.44
C GLN A 784 -42.55 26.38 7.87
N ALA A 785 -43.64 26.23 8.64
CA ALA A 785 -43.74 26.75 10.01
C ALA A 785 -42.95 25.91 11.04
N LEU A 786 -42.68 24.65 10.70
CA LEU A 786 -42.07 23.65 11.57
C LEU A 786 -40.53 23.67 11.62
N LEU A 787 -39.90 24.61 10.92
CA LEU A 787 -38.47 24.89 11.06
C LEU A 787 -38.24 25.71 12.34
N THR A 788 -37.35 25.26 13.21
CA THR A 788 -36.88 26.06 14.36
C THR A 788 -36.04 27.25 13.87
N ASP A 789 -35.88 28.30 14.68
CA ASP A 789 -35.04 29.44 14.30
C ASP A 789 -33.55 29.07 14.17
N LYS A 790 -33.11 28.02 14.89
CA LYS A 790 -31.81 27.38 14.71
C LYS A 790 -31.67 26.75 13.31
N GLU A 791 -32.70 26.09 12.81
CA GLU A 791 -32.71 25.51 11.45
C GLU A 791 -32.86 26.59 10.37
N LYS A 792 -33.67 27.64 10.57
CA LYS A 792 -33.72 28.81 9.67
C LYS A 792 -32.33 29.48 9.56
N THR A 793 -31.62 29.58 10.68
CA THR A 793 -30.24 30.10 10.74
C THR A 793 -29.27 29.16 10.01
N LYS A 794 -29.33 27.84 10.26
CA LYS A 794 -28.48 26.83 9.57
C LYS A 794 -28.71 26.85 8.05
N LEU A 795 -29.96 26.93 7.58
CA LEU A 795 -30.28 27.07 6.14
C LEU A 795 -29.73 28.37 5.54
N SER A 796 -29.73 29.47 6.31
CA SER A 796 -29.16 30.75 5.87
C SER A 796 -27.62 30.71 5.79
N GLN A 797 -26.96 29.97 6.68
CA GLN A 797 -25.51 29.71 6.63
C GLN A 797 -25.15 28.80 5.44
N LEU A 798 -25.93 27.75 5.17
CA LEU A 798 -25.76 26.88 4.01
C LEU A 798 -25.97 27.65 2.70
N ALA A 799 -26.95 28.56 2.64
CA ALA A 799 -27.13 29.48 1.51
C ALA A 799 -25.97 30.49 1.31
N LYS A 800 -25.15 30.73 2.35
CA LYS A 800 -23.89 31.49 2.23
C LYS A 800 -22.78 30.61 1.64
N ARG A 801 -22.63 29.36 2.11
CA ARG A 801 -21.67 28.40 1.51
C ARG A 801 -21.95 28.13 0.05
N GLU A 802 -23.22 27.96 -0.34
CA GLU A 802 -23.64 27.87 -1.76
C GLU A 802 -23.28 29.12 -2.56
N LYS A 803 -23.27 30.32 -1.94
CA LYS A 803 -22.75 31.55 -2.58
C LYS A 803 -21.25 31.43 -2.87
N GLU A 804 -20.50 31.00 -1.86
CA GLU A 804 -19.05 30.91 -1.89
C GLU A 804 -18.61 29.86 -2.92
N MET A 805 -19.26 28.69 -2.93
CA MET A 805 -19.07 27.67 -3.96
C MET A 805 -19.46 28.14 -5.36
N SER A 806 -20.60 28.85 -5.52
CA SER A 806 -20.98 29.43 -6.81
C SER A 806 -19.97 30.46 -7.32
N GLN A 807 -19.30 31.19 -6.43
CA GLN A 807 -18.24 32.15 -6.79
C GLN A 807 -16.95 31.42 -7.20
N GLN A 808 -16.52 30.39 -6.45
CA GLN A 808 -15.38 29.55 -6.84
C GLN A 808 -15.61 28.87 -8.20
N ALA A 809 -16.81 28.32 -8.44
CA ALA A 809 -17.15 27.71 -9.72
C ALA A 809 -17.04 28.70 -10.90
N LYS A 810 -17.38 29.97 -10.68
CA LYS A 810 -17.21 31.05 -11.66
C LYS A 810 -15.74 31.39 -11.89
N GLU A 811 -14.93 31.47 -10.84
CA GLU A 811 -13.48 31.72 -10.93
C GLU A 811 -12.78 30.63 -11.75
N MET A 812 -13.14 29.36 -11.53
CA MET A 812 -12.61 28.22 -12.28
C MET A 812 -13.09 28.20 -13.74
N ARG A 813 -14.35 28.58 -14.01
CA ARG A 813 -14.87 28.79 -15.37
C ARG A 813 -14.06 29.86 -16.12
N ASP A 814 -13.80 30.99 -15.45
CA ASP A 814 -13.07 32.12 -16.02
C ASP A 814 -11.58 31.76 -16.25
N LEU A 815 -10.98 30.94 -15.38
CA LEU A 815 -9.66 30.33 -15.58
C LEU A 815 -9.63 29.36 -16.77
N PHE A 816 -10.57 28.41 -16.87
CA PHE A 816 -10.62 27.46 -18.00
C PHE A 816 -10.85 28.14 -19.35
N ASN A 817 -11.61 29.26 -19.39
CA ASN A 817 -11.70 30.09 -20.59
C ASN A 817 -10.33 30.66 -20.99
N LYS A 818 -9.55 31.19 -20.03
CA LYS A 818 -8.21 31.73 -20.29
C LYS A 818 -7.26 30.65 -20.79
N MET A 819 -7.23 29.49 -20.13
CA MET A 819 -6.37 28.37 -20.50
C MET A 819 -6.71 27.81 -21.90
N ASN A 820 -7.99 27.77 -22.29
CA ASN A 820 -8.40 27.39 -23.66
C ASN A 820 -8.00 28.44 -24.73
N GLN A 821 -7.96 29.73 -24.37
CA GLN A 821 -7.47 30.78 -25.26
C GLN A 821 -5.95 30.75 -25.43
N GLU A 822 -5.21 30.40 -24.37
CA GLU A 822 -3.75 30.28 -24.38
C GLU A 822 -3.29 28.93 -24.98
N ASN A 823 -4.09 27.87 -24.84
CA ASN A 823 -3.83 26.55 -25.43
C ASN A 823 -5.14 25.92 -26.01
N PRO A 824 -5.33 26.00 -27.34
CA PRO A 824 -6.52 25.46 -28.03
C PRO A 824 -6.73 23.94 -27.91
N LEU A 825 -5.76 23.17 -27.41
CA LEU A 825 -5.93 21.72 -27.17
C LEU A 825 -6.79 21.42 -25.95
N LEU A 826 -6.99 22.39 -25.03
CA LEU A 826 -7.85 22.22 -23.87
C LEU A 826 -9.32 22.36 -24.29
N PRO A 827 -10.20 21.37 -24.01
CA PRO A 827 -11.56 21.37 -24.56
C PRO A 827 -12.45 22.44 -23.90
N PRO A 828 -13.19 23.25 -24.69
CA PRO A 828 -14.02 24.35 -24.16
C PRO A 828 -15.20 23.87 -23.29
N SER A 829 -15.52 22.57 -23.33
CA SER A 829 -16.51 21.93 -22.46
C SER A 829 -16.17 22.05 -20.97
N LEU A 830 -14.90 22.18 -20.58
CA LEU A 830 -14.48 22.41 -19.19
C LEU A 830 -15.09 23.69 -18.62
N SER A 831 -14.97 24.80 -19.35
CA SER A 831 -15.62 26.07 -19.01
C SER A 831 -17.15 25.97 -19.04
N GLN A 832 -17.71 25.35 -20.09
CA GLN A 832 -19.17 25.18 -20.21
C GLN A 832 -19.77 24.39 -19.02
N ASN A 833 -19.07 23.36 -18.55
CA ASN A 833 -19.47 22.55 -17.40
C ASN A 833 -19.34 23.32 -16.07
N MET A 834 -18.31 24.13 -15.89
CA MET A 834 -18.24 25.02 -14.72
C MET A 834 -19.31 26.13 -14.74
N GLY A 835 -19.69 26.63 -15.92
CA GLY A 835 -20.86 27.49 -16.09
C GLY A 835 -22.20 26.80 -15.77
N ASN A 836 -22.30 25.47 -15.98
CA ASN A 836 -23.44 24.68 -15.50
C ASN A 836 -23.42 24.53 -13.97
N ALA A 837 -22.26 24.25 -13.37
CA ALA A 837 -22.09 24.16 -11.93
C ALA A 837 -22.44 25.48 -11.22
N GLU A 838 -21.92 26.62 -11.69
CA GLU A 838 -22.26 27.97 -11.20
C GLU A 838 -23.78 28.20 -11.18
N ARG A 839 -24.48 27.91 -12.29
CA ARG A 839 -25.94 28.05 -12.38
C ARG A 839 -26.67 27.16 -11.37
N ASN A 840 -26.23 25.92 -11.18
CA ASN A 840 -26.86 24.97 -10.28
C ASN A 840 -26.67 25.34 -8.80
N LEU A 841 -25.46 25.76 -8.40
CA LEU A 841 -25.15 26.24 -7.05
C LEU A 841 -25.95 27.53 -6.73
N LYS A 842 -26.05 28.45 -7.69
CA LYS A 842 -26.88 29.66 -7.58
C LYS A 842 -28.38 29.36 -7.41
N ASN A 843 -28.88 28.30 -8.08
CA ASN A 843 -30.25 27.81 -7.89
C ASN A 843 -30.45 27.13 -6.53
N ALA A 844 -29.49 26.35 -6.06
CA ALA A 844 -29.49 25.74 -4.73
C ALA A 844 -29.49 26.80 -3.62
N GLN A 845 -28.60 27.80 -3.69
CA GLN A 845 -28.61 28.99 -2.84
C GLN A 845 -30.02 29.60 -2.73
N ASN A 846 -30.68 29.85 -3.87
CA ASN A 846 -31.96 30.55 -3.88
C ASN A 846 -33.08 29.70 -3.22
N ARG A 847 -33.06 28.38 -3.39
CA ARG A 847 -33.96 27.46 -2.68
C ARG A 847 -33.72 27.50 -1.16
N LEU A 848 -32.45 27.48 -0.72
CA LEU A 848 -32.11 27.57 0.72
C LEU A 848 -32.51 28.92 1.34
N LYS A 849 -32.31 30.04 0.64
CA LYS A 849 -32.83 31.37 1.04
C LYS A 849 -34.35 31.36 1.18
N ALA A 850 -35.06 30.74 0.22
CA ALA A 850 -36.51 30.55 0.25
C ALA A 850 -36.98 29.51 1.29
N ARG A 851 -36.07 28.96 2.11
CA ARG A 851 -36.32 27.88 3.10
C ARG A 851 -36.92 26.61 2.49
N GLN A 852 -36.75 26.43 1.18
CA GLN A 852 -37.16 25.24 0.44
C GLN A 852 -36.06 24.18 0.56
N VAL A 853 -36.09 23.43 1.66
CA VAL A 853 -35.32 22.18 1.75
C VAL A 853 -35.84 21.22 0.68
N GLN A 854 -34.93 20.59 -0.06
CA GLN A 854 -35.26 19.83 -1.25
C GLN A 854 -36.26 18.71 -0.92
N ARG A 855 -37.41 18.69 -1.60
CA ARG A 855 -38.27 17.50 -1.63
C ARG A 855 -37.52 16.44 -2.43
N GLY A 856 -36.82 15.56 -1.71
CA GLY A 856 -36.26 14.35 -2.29
C GLY A 856 -37.37 13.50 -2.89
N ILE A 857 -37.01 12.78 -3.96
CA ILE A 857 -37.79 11.73 -4.61
C ILE A 857 -38.17 10.67 -3.55
#